data_AF-D7KQK0-F1
#
_entry.id   AF-D7KQK0-F1
#
_cell.length_a   1.000
_cell.length_b   1.000
_cell.length_c   1.000
_cell.angle_alpha   90.00
_cell.angle_beta   90.00
_cell.angle_gamma   90.00
#
_symmetry.space_group_name_H-M   'P 1'
#
loop_
_entity.id
_entity.type
_entity.pdbx_description
1 polymer ?
#
loop_
_entity_poly.entity_id
_entity_poly.type
_entity_poly.pdbx_seq_one_letter_code
_entity_poly.pdbx_strand_id
1 'polypeptide(L)'
;MYSRRELEDLEYRYYSEMKDGTRKVKFSESLFRCPFCYRDRKRDYQFDDLYRHASGIGGSSRTKDGREKARHLALERYMRKYLRPRERPDPTPTSDVSSLPKEEFTRKWKSTLLTAEEGEFISIEKSTSLHIVKAEPKSVSGDDPGRSGEKRPKFSDKPNPSFSNEDKSYPVKRPCLVSGAKEREEPVQQIGLSHGARFAPQKLVSLGAGNGDQMFVHPWKGILANMKRTLDEKTGKYAGESGSKIREELLNNGFNPHKVTPLWNGKFGFTGFAIVDFGKEWEGFRNATMFDKHFEVNQCGKRDHDSTRDPGDKLYGWVAKQDDYYSRTAIGDHLRKQGDLKSVSGKEAEDQRKTFTLVSNLENTLEDKNTNLQQMESIYKKTSSVLEKRMREKDEMIDTHNEKMSSMQQTARDYLASIYEEHEKASQHLEAQRKEYEDREKYLDKCQAKNKTERRKLQWQKQKNLMATQEQNKADEDMMRLAEQQQREKDELRKQVRELEQKLDAEQALELEIERMRGDLQVMGHMQEGEGEDSKIKEMIEKTKEELKEKEEDWEFQESLYQTLVVKHGYTNDELQDARKALIHSMRELTSRAYIGVKRMGALDEKPFQKLAKEKYPAEEADEKAAELCSLWEEHLGDSAWHPIKVVVKDGTAKEELNEEDEKLQELRKELGEEVYAAVTQALKERNEYNGSGRYIVPELWNFRENRKATIKEGVVYLLNSWKQKKPKPKRR
;
A
#
# COMPACT_ATOMS: atom_id res chain seq x y z
N MET A 1 12.60 -5.51 40.28
CA MET A 1 11.97 -4.45 39.45
C MET A 1 11.19 -5.14 38.35
N TYR A 2 10.08 -4.58 37.86
CA TYR A 2 9.44 -5.08 36.65
C TYR A 2 10.34 -4.78 35.44
N SER A 3 10.46 -5.72 34.51
CA SER A 3 11.05 -5.48 33.20
C SER A 3 10.13 -4.59 32.35
N ARG A 4 10.67 -4.05 31.24
CA ARG A 4 9.90 -3.20 30.33
C ARG A 4 8.64 -3.88 29.79
N ARG A 5 8.75 -5.16 29.40
CA ARG A 5 7.61 -5.95 28.89
C ARG A 5 6.53 -6.17 29.96
N GLU A 6 6.92 -6.56 31.17
CA GLU A 6 5.96 -6.74 32.27
C GLU A 6 5.23 -5.45 32.64
N LEU A 7 5.87 -4.29 32.49
CA LEU A 7 5.24 -2.97 32.68
C LEU A 7 4.22 -2.68 31.56
N GLU A 8 4.58 -2.94 30.31
CA GLU A 8 3.73 -2.79 29.12
C GLU A 8 2.51 -3.76 29.18
N ASP A 9 2.70 -5.00 29.65
CA ASP A 9 1.64 -5.99 29.90
C ASP A 9 0.68 -5.57 31.03
N LEU A 10 1.21 -4.98 32.11
CA LEU A 10 0.41 -4.46 33.22
C LEU A 10 -0.40 -3.23 32.79
N GLU A 11 0.19 -2.34 31.98
CA GLU A 11 -0.50 -1.19 31.41
C GLU A 11 -1.66 -1.64 30.52
N TYR A 12 -1.40 -2.57 29.59
CA TYR A 12 -2.42 -3.08 28.67
C TYR A 12 -3.58 -3.77 29.40
N ARG A 13 -3.29 -4.48 30.49
CA ARG A 13 -4.31 -5.11 31.35
C ARG A 13 -5.21 -4.08 32.02
N TYR A 14 -4.64 -3.08 32.70
CA TYR A 14 -5.43 -2.03 33.35
C TYR A 14 -6.18 -1.15 32.35
N TYR A 15 -5.62 -0.92 31.16
CA TYR A 15 -6.29 -0.23 30.05
C TYR A 15 -7.50 -1.02 29.53
N SER A 16 -7.39 -2.36 29.48
CA SER A 16 -8.50 -3.24 29.12
C SER A 16 -9.61 -3.21 30.16
N GLU A 17 -9.27 -3.28 31.46
CA GLU A 17 -10.21 -3.14 32.59
C GLU A 17 -10.96 -1.79 32.64
N MET A 18 -10.52 -0.77 31.91
CA MET A 18 -11.27 0.49 31.71
C MET A 18 -12.07 0.51 30.40
N LYS A 19 -11.62 -0.22 29.38
CA LYS A 19 -12.30 -0.37 28.07
C LYS A 19 -13.52 -1.28 28.14
N ASP A 20 -13.47 -2.35 28.94
CA ASP A 20 -14.59 -3.28 29.17
C ASP A 20 -15.63 -2.74 30.18
N GLY A 21 -15.30 -1.66 30.90
CA GLY A 21 -16.18 -1.01 31.87
C GLY A 21 -16.04 -1.51 33.32
N THR A 22 -15.14 -2.46 33.60
CA THR A 22 -14.85 -2.97 34.95
C THR A 22 -14.41 -1.85 35.90
N ARG A 23 -13.70 -0.83 35.38
CA ARG A 23 -13.29 0.38 36.10
C ARG A 23 -13.90 1.63 35.45
N LYS A 24 -14.87 2.23 36.13
CA LYS A 24 -15.53 3.47 35.69
C LYS A 24 -14.64 4.69 35.97
N VAL A 25 -14.28 5.41 34.91
CA VAL A 25 -13.49 6.67 34.96
C VAL A 25 -14.39 7.92 34.90
N LYS A 26 -15.41 7.90 34.04
CA LYS A 26 -16.37 9.01 33.85
C LYS A 26 -17.59 8.83 34.77
N PHE A 27 -17.99 9.89 35.46
CA PHE A 27 -19.11 9.87 36.43
C PHE A 27 -20.23 10.86 36.11
N SER A 28 -19.93 12.00 35.49
CA SER A 28 -20.91 12.89 34.84
C SER A 28 -20.43 13.25 33.44
N GLU A 29 -21.11 14.14 32.72
CA GLU A 29 -20.66 14.56 31.38
C GLU A 29 -19.27 15.23 31.38
N SER A 30 -18.94 15.95 32.46
CA SER A 30 -17.73 16.76 32.62
C SER A 30 -16.80 16.32 33.76
N LEU A 31 -17.25 15.43 34.66
CA LEU A 31 -16.49 15.00 35.84
C LEU A 31 -16.00 13.54 35.76
N PHE A 32 -14.74 13.37 36.13
CA PHE A 32 -13.99 12.11 36.06
C PHE A 32 -13.27 11.82 37.39
N ARG A 33 -12.94 10.55 37.64
CA ARG A 33 -12.18 10.11 38.83
C ARG A 33 -11.12 9.07 38.47
N CYS A 34 -10.00 9.09 39.18
CA CYS A 34 -8.98 8.05 39.07
C CYS A 34 -9.48 6.72 39.69
N PRO A 35 -9.53 5.59 38.96
CA PRO A 35 -9.95 4.30 39.52
C PRO A 35 -8.93 3.62 40.45
N PHE A 36 -7.79 4.26 40.71
CA PHE A 36 -6.61 3.65 41.34
C PHE A 36 -6.12 4.37 42.60
N CYS A 37 -6.44 5.66 42.78
CA CYS A 37 -6.07 6.43 43.96
C CYS A 37 -7.16 6.36 45.05
N TYR A 38 -6.98 5.47 46.03
CA TYR A 38 -7.96 5.26 47.11
C TYR A 38 -7.76 6.16 48.35
N ARG A 39 -6.65 6.92 48.46
CA ARG A 39 -6.38 7.78 49.63
C ARG A 39 -7.05 9.16 49.56
N ASP A 40 -7.17 9.76 48.37
CA ASP A 40 -7.95 10.99 48.17
C ASP A 40 -9.42 10.65 47.94
N ARG A 41 -10.28 10.86 48.95
CA ARG A 41 -11.72 10.58 48.85
C ARG A 41 -12.39 11.47 47.81
N LYS A 42 -12.80 10.87 46.68
CA LYS A 42 -13.77 11.42 45.72
C LYS A 42 -13.46 12.83 45.21
N ARG A 43 -12.20 13.16 44.91
CA ARG A 43 -11.94 14.36 44.06
C ARG A 43 -12.58 14.11 42.69
N ASP A 44 -13.52 14.97 42.33
CA ASP A 44 -14.03 15.07 40.96
C ASP A 44 -13.12 16.00 40.17
N TYR A 45 -12.57 15.48 39.09
CA TYR A 45 -11.63 16.17 38.22
C TYR A 45 -12.32 16.56 36.91
N GLN A 46 -11.94 17.70 36.32
CA GLN A 46 -12.17 17.94 34.90
C GLN A 46 -11.23 17.07 34.05
N PHE A 47 -11.46 17.00 32.73
CA PHE A 47 -10.68 16.15 31.84
C PHE A 47 -9.17 16.42 31.94
N ASP A 48 -8.74 17.67 31.81
CA ASP A 48 -7.33 18.03 31.80
C ASP A 48 -6.65 17.84 33.16
N ASP A 49 -7.37 17.99 34.27
CA ASP A 49 -6.82 17.77 35.61
C ASP A 49 -6.62 16.27 35.92
N LEU A 50 -7.57 15.41 35.52
CA LEU A 50 -7.37 13.97 35.66
C LEU A 50 -6.28 13.46 34.69
N TYR A 51 -6.21 14.03 33.49
CA TYR A 51 -5.17 13.72 32.52
C TYR A 51 -3.78 14.12 33.05
N ARG A 52 -3.64 15.32 33.61
CA ARG A 52 -2.40 15.82 34.25
C ARG A 52 -2.04 15.00 35.50
N HIS A 53 -3.02 14.55 36.28
CA HIS A 53 -2.82 13.62 37.40
C HIS A 53 -2.32 12.24 36.92
N ALA A 54 -2.97 11.64 35.92
CA ALA A 54 -2.58 10.35 35.36
C ALA A 54 -1.18 10.41 34.75
N SER A 55 -0.88 11.42 33.93
CA SER A 55 0.44 11.59 33.32
C SER A 55 1.52 11.96 34.35
N GLY A 56 1.18 12.76 35.37
CA GLY A 56 2.10 13.11 36.45
C GLY A 56 2.55 11.91 37.30
N ILE A 57 1.67 10.92 37.51
CA ILE A 57 2.03 9.68 38.23
C ILE A 57 2.65 8.66 37.26
N GLY A 58 2.07 8.46 36.08
CA GLY A 58 2.53 7.51 35.06
C GLY A 58 3.89 7.87 34.45
N GLY A 59 4.22 9.15 34.33
CA GLY A 59 5.52 9.64 33.85
C GLY A 59 6.60 9.76 34.93
N SER A 60 6.24 9.69 36.21
CA SER A 60 7.15 10.01 37.32
C SER A 60 8.40 9.12 37.37
N SER A 61 9.55 9.72 37.65
CA SER A 61 10.78 9.04 38.05
C SER A 61 10.83 8.73 39.55
N ARG A 62 9.92 9.31 40.35
CA ARG A 62 9.93 9.21 41.82
C ARG A 62 9.01 8.09 42.36
N THR A 63 8.06 7.61 41.56
CA THR A 63 7.18 6.48 41.89
C THR A 63 7.96 5.16 41.82
N LYS A 64 8.24 4.54 42.99
CA LYS A 64 9.03 3.30 43.06
C LYS A 64 8.23 2.02 42.78
N ASP A 65 6.89 2.06 42.80
CA ASP A 65 6.07 0.92 42.37
C ASP A 65 5.73 0.99 40.88
N GLY A 66 6.20 0.00 40.12
CA GLY A 66 5.84 -0.16 38.71
C GLY A 66 4.37 -0.51 38.47
N ARG A 67 3.67 -1.12 39.45
CA ARG A 67 2.24 -1.43 39.31
C ARG A 67 1.39 -0.17 39.42
N GLU A 68 1.69 0.73 40.36
CA GLU A 68 1.13 2.08 40.41
C GLU A 68 1.43 2.88 39.15
N LYS A 69 2.67 2.82 38.63
CA LYS A 69 3.05 3.49 37.37
C LYS A 69 2.23 2.99 36.17
N ALA A 70 2.14 1.67 35.99
CA ALA A 70 1.37 1.04 34.91
C ALA A 70 -0.13 1.38 34.95
N ARG A 71 -0.74 1.48 36.14
CA ARG A 71 -2.15 1.91 36.31
C ARG A 71 -2.41 3.32 35.78
N HIS A 72 -1.49 4.25 36.02
CA HIS A 72 -1.68 5.64 35.64
C HIS A 72 -1.31 5.92 34.18
N LEU A 73 -0.31 5.22 33.63
CA LEU A 73 -0.08 5.16 32.18
C LEU A 73 -1.30 4.60 31.43
N ALA A 74 -1.90 3.52 31.94
CA ALA A 74 -3.13 2.96 31.39
C ALA A 74 -4.31 3.95 31.43
N LEU A 75 -4.43 4.73 32.51
CA LEU A 75 -5.46 5.75 32.67
C LEU A 75 -5.27 6.90 31.68
N GLU A 76 -4.04 7.41 31.52
CA GLU A 76 -3.70 8.42 30.53
C GLU A 76 -4.03 7.94 29.11
N ARG A 77 -3.60 6.72 28.76
CA ARG A 77 -3.85 6.08 27.45
C ARG A 77 -5.33 5.86 27.18
N TYR A 78 -6.11 5.48 28.19
CA TYR A 78 -7.56 5.34 28.10
C TYR A 78 -8.23 6.71 27.87
N MET A 79 -7.88 7.72 28.68
CA MET A 79 -8.42 9.07 28.57
C MET A 79 -8.12 9.70 27.20
N ARG A 80 -6.86 9.64 26.75
CA ARG A 80 -6.41 10.22 25.47
C ARG A 80 -7.18 9.67 24.27
N LYS A 81 -7.62 8.41 24.32
CA LYS A 81 -8.27 7.69 23.21
C LYS A 81 -9.80 7.70 23.25
N TYR A 82 -10.41 7.68 24.44
CA TYR A 82 -11.86 7.47 24.57
C TYR A 82 -12.62 8.59 25.30
N LEU A 83 -11.93 9.46 26.05
CA LEU A 83 -12.58 10.50 26.86
C LEU A 83 -12.19 11.93 26.47
N ARG A 84 -11.19 12.12 25.60
CA ARG A 84 -10.81 13.43 25.06
C ARG A 84 -12.03 14.10 24.41
N PRO A 85 -12.40 15.34 24.81
CA PRO A 85 -13.45 16.08 24.14
C PRO A 85 -13.15 16.19 22.64
N ARG A 86 -14.19 16.12 21.79
CA ARG A 86 -14.04 16.54 20.39
C ARG A 86 -13.86 18.05 20.37
N GLU A 87 -12.63 18.49 20.17
CA GLU A 87 -12.28 19.86 19.80
C GLU A 87 -13.17 20.27 18.61
N ARG A 88 -13.86 21.42 18.73
CA ARG A 88 -14.41 22.09 17.54
C ARG A 88 -13.21 22.68 16.78
N PRO A 89 -13.20 22.66 15.44
CA PRO A 89 -12.12 23.28 14.68
C PRO A 89 -12.22 24.81 14.79
N ASP A 90 -11.39 25.38 15.66
CA ASP A 90 -11.05 26.81 15.67
C ASP A 90 -9.87 27.07 14.69
N PRO A 91 -9.65 28.32 14.24
CA PRO A 91 -8.95 28.59 12.99
C PRO A 91 -7.43 28.32 13.01
N THR A 92 -6.90 28.10 11.81
CA THR A 92 -5.50 27.75 11.52
C THR A 92 -4.49 28.80 12.02
N PRO A 93 -3.46 28.41 12.79
CA PRO A 93 -2.30 29.27 13.02
C PRO A 93 -1.39 29.27 11.79
N THR A 94 -0.97 30.44 11.34
CA THR A 94 0.07 30.62 10.32
C THR A 94 1.46 30.34 10.90
N SER A 95 2.27 29.58 10.19
CA SER A 95 3.74 29.67 10.29
C SER A 95 4.20 31.00 9.63
N ASP A 96 5.39 31.54 9.86
CA ASP A 96 6.65 30.85 10.10
C ASP A 96 7.69 31.59 10.97
N VAL A 97 8.71 30.81 11.37
CA VAL A 97 10.10 31.16 11.75
C VAL A 97 10.37 32.49 12.48
N SER A 98 10.90 32.35 13.71
CA SER A 98 11.95 33.26 14.19
C SER A 98 13.06 32.51 14.91
N SER A 99 14.25 32.45 14.30
CA SER A 99 15.54 32.19 14.98
C SER A 99 16.70 32.28 13.98
N LEU A 100 17.56 33.29 14.15
CA LEU A 100 18.99 33.38 13.80
C LEU A 100 19.54 34.69 14.45
N PRO A 101 20.86 34.91 14.58
CA PRO A 101 21.43 35.73 15.66
C PRO A 101 21.52 37.24 15.38
N LYS A 102 21.92 37.97 16.42
CA LYS A 102 22.28 39.41 16.42
C LYS A 102 23.45 39.68 15.46
N GLU A 103 23.42 40.79 14.73
CA GLU A 103 24.18 42.00 15.08
C GLU A 103 23.76 43.23 14.22
N GLU A 104 24.55 44.30 14.24
CA GLU A 104 24.17 45.68 13.94
C GLU A 104 23.76 45.99 12.48
N PHE A 105 22.73 46.83 12.29
CA PHE A 105 22.92 48.15 11.63
C PHE A 105 21.77 49.14 11.95
N THR A 106 21.83 50.38 11.42
CA THR A 106 21.24 51.56 12.09
C THR A 106 20.16 52.37 11.33
N ARG A 107 19.27 53.00 12.12
CA ARG A 107 18.43 54.21 11.86
C ARG A 107 17.12 54.11 11.03
N LYS A 108 16.11 54.84 11.56
CA LYS A 108 14.96 55.51 10.88
C LYS A 108 13.87 54.54 10.33
N TRP A 109 12.57 54.78 10.46
CA TRP A 109 11.78 56.02 10.73
C TRP A 109 10.73 55.87 11.86
N LYS A 110 9.93 56.93 12.13
CA LYS A 110 8.81 57.00 13.08
C LYS A 110 7.45 57.16 12.36
N SER A 111 6.37 56.93 13.11
CA SER A 111 4.94 57.23 12.79
C SER A 111 4.31 56.31 11.73
N THR A 112 2.99 56.06 11.72
CA THR A 112 1.83 56.79 12.28
C THR A 112 0.84 55.78 12.89
N LEU A 113 0.54 55.82 14.20
CA LEU A 113 -0.63 56.40 14.89
C LEU A 113 -1.99 55.67 14.68
N LEU A 114 -2.80 55.62 15.75
CA LEU A 114 -4.06 54.88 15.89
C LEU A 114 -5.32 55.70 15.53
N THR A 115 -6.33 55.02 15.01
CA THR A 115 -7.76 55.08 15.41
C THR A 115 -8.36 53.68 15.14
N ALA A 116 -9.04 52.95 16.04
CA ALA A 116 -9.97 53.24 17.14
C ALA A 116 -11.39 53.61 16.68
N GLU A 117 -12.33 52.68 16.87
CA GLU A 117 -13.73 52.92 17.28
C GLU A 117 -14.37 51.60 17.77
N GLU A 118 -15.42 51.69 18.59
CA GLU A 118 -16.01 50.57 19.38
C GLU A 118 -17.53 50.45 19.16
N GLY A 119 -18.13 49.33 19.59
CA GLY A 119 -19.58 49.16 19.76
C GLY A 119 -20.20 48.03 18.92
N GLU A 120 -21.25 47.32 19.38
CA GLU A 120 -21.77 47.22 20.76
C GLU A 120 -22.52 45.88 20.96
N PHE A 121 -22.86 45.55 22.22
CA PHE A 121 -23.48 44.27 22.62
C PHE A 121 -25.00 44.26 22.47
N ILE A 122 -25.57 43.13 22.03
CA ILE A 122 -26.94 42.69 22.37
C ILE A 122 -26.88 41.22 22.83
N SER A 123 -27.75 40.82 23.76
CA SER A 123 -27.70 39.55 24.50
C SER A 123 -29.07 38.84 24.56
N ILE A 124 -29.12 37.72 25.32
CA ILE A 124 -30.32 36.93 25.72
C ILE A 124 -30.97 36.19 24.51
N GLU A 125 -31.31 34.88 24.52
CA GLU A 125 -31.84 34.01 25.58
C GLU A 125 -31.31 32.56 25.60
N LYS A 126 -31.68 31.82 26.66
CA LYS A 126 -31.53 30.36 26.82
C LYS A 126 -32.91 29.74 27.08
N SER A 127 -33.21 28.55 26.55
CA SER A 127 -33.84 27.44 27.32
C SER A 127 -34.05 26.11 26.56
N THR A 128 -33.70 25.02 27.25
CA THR A 128 -34.46 23.75 27.38
C THR A 128 -34.76 22.85 26.16
N SER A 129 -33.91 21.83 26.01
CA SER A 129 -34.21 20.37 25.99
C SER A 129 -35.53 19.82 25.41
N LEU A 130 -35.45 18.74 24.59
CA LEU A 130 -35.64 17.35 25.06
C LEU A 130 -35.27 16.25 24.01
N HIS A 131 -34.64 15.17 24.50
CA HIS A 131 -34.72 13.74 24.10
C HIS A 131 -34.73 13.27 22.61
N ILE A 132 -33.80 12.34 22.29
CA ILE A 132 -34.01 11.21 21.36
C ILE A 132 -33.64 9.90 22.09
N VAL A 133 -34.28 8.79 21.71
CA VAL A 133 -34.39 7.52 22.49
C VAL A 133 -33.39 6.43 22.04
N LYS A 134 -33.04 5.52 22.97
CA LYS A 134 -32.25 4.31 22.71
C LYS A 134 -33.00 3.25 21.89
N ALA A 135 -32.28 2.54 21.02
CA ALA A 135 -32.46 1.10 20.82
C ALA A 135 -31.12 0.46 20.37
N GLU A 136 -30.91 -0.81 20.72
CA GLU A 136 -29.79 -1.65 20.24
C GLU A 136 -30.24 -2.48 19.02
N PRO A 137 -29.35 -3.27 18.39
CA PRO A 137 -29.28 -4.66 18.85
C PRO A 137 -27.86 -5.24 19.01
N LYS A 138 -27.82 -6.33 19.79
CA LYS A 138 -26.71 -7.30 19.96
C LYS A 138 -26.76 -8.33 18.79
N SER A 139 -25.89 -9.34 18.60
CA SER A 139 -24.75 -9.94 19.36
C SER A 139 -23.88 -10.77 18.38
N VAL A 140 -22.79 -11.38 18.86
CA VAL A 140 -21.89 -12.27 18.06
C VAL A 140 -22.00 -13.75 18.48
N SER A 141 -21.99 -14.65 17.49
CA SER A 141 -21.55 -16.07 17.56
C SER A 141 -21.45 -16.62 16.12
N GLY A 142 -20.55 -17.51 15.72
CA GLY A 142 -19.40 -18.13 16.42
C GLY A 142 -18.74 -19.22 15.55
N ASP A 143 -17.44 -19.42 15.75
CA ASP A 143 -16.60 -20.58 15.33
C ASP A 143 -16.32 -20.90 13.83
N ASP A 144 -15.29 -21.73 13.64
CA ASP A 144 -14.47 -22.06 12.44
C ASP A 144 -14.53 -23.61 12.21
N PRO A 145 -13.85 -24.29 11.25
CA PRO A 145 -13.20 -23.90 9.97
C PRO A 145 -13.60 -24.78 8.75
N GLY A 146 -13.13 -24.48 7.52
CA GLY A 146 -13.13 -25.53 6.45
C GLY A 146 -12.92 -25.18 4.96
N ARG A 147 -11.67 -25.23 4.49
CA ARG A 147 -11.15 -25.82 3.21
C ARG A 147 -11.90 -25.67 1.85
N SER A 148 -11.15 -25.15 0.86
CA SER A 148 -11.20 -25.40 -0.61
C SER A 148 -12.41 -24.97 -1.47
N GLY A 149 -12.15 -24.43 -2.68
CA GLY A 149 -13.14 -24.35 -3.76
C GLY A 149 -12.94 -23.22 -4.80
N GLU A 150 -12.60 -23.58 -6.03
CA GLU A 150 -12.59 -22.76 -7.26
C GLU A 150 -13.87 -21.88 -7.44
N LYS A 151 -13.85 -20.65 -7.97
CA LYS A 151 -13.65 -20.29 -9.40
C LYS A 151 -13.70 -18.76 -9.63
N ARG A 152 -13.20 -18.28 -10.78
CA ARG A 152 -13.52 -16.96 -11.37
C ARG A 152 -14.76 -17.05 -12.28
N PRO A 153 -15.55 -15.97 -12.43
CA PRO A 153 -15.59 -15.24 -13.71
C PRO A 153 -15.31 -13.74 -13.51
N LYS A 154 -14.56 -13.02 -14.36
CA LYS A 154 -14.67 -12.71 -15.81
C LYS A 154 -15.82 -11.75 -16.17
N PHE A 155 -15.44 -10.59 -16.71
CA PHE A 155 -16.27 -9.61 -17.41
C PHE A 155 -16.65 -10.08 -18.82
N SER A 156 -17.79 -9.58 -19.34
CA SER A 156 -18.02 -9.27 -20.77
C SER A 156 -19.23 -8.34 -20.95
N ASP A 157 -19.22 -7.50 -21.99
CA ASP A 157 -20.23 -6.46 -22.27
C ASP A 157 -21.44 -6.91 -23.10
N LYS A 158 -22.63 -6.33 -22.82
CA LYS A 158 -23.70 -5.79 -23.73
C LYS A 158 -24.31 -6.70 -24.85
N PRO A 159 -25.44 -6.35 -25.51
CA PRO A 159 -26.35 -5.18 -25.37
C PRO A 159 -27.87 -5.51 -25.13
N ASN A 160 -28.72 -4.47 -25.19
CA ASN A 160 -30.21 -4.46 -25.05
C ASN A 160 -30.96 -5.29 -26.15
N PRO A 161 -32.27 -5.66 -25.97
CA PRO A 161 -33.40 -4.73 -26.25
C PRO A 161 -34.71 -4.87 -25.40
N SER A 162 -35.08 -3.79 -24.71
CA SER A 162 -36.39 -3.06 -24.71
C SER A 162 -37.80 -3.70 -24.53
N PHE A 163 -38.59 -3.09 -23.61
CA PHE A 163 -40.07 -3.00 -23.49
C PHE A 163 -40.86 -4.28 -23.06
N SER A 164 -42.05 -4.20 -22.41
CA SER A 164 -43.01 -3.10 -22.16
C SER A 164 -43.83 -3.22 -20.84
N ASN A 165 -44.26 -2.07 -20.26
CA ASN A 165 -45.45 -1.84 -19.39
C ASN A 165 -45.46 -2.46 -17.96
N GLU A 166 -46.08 -1.92 -16.90
CA GLU A 166 -46.85 -0.69 -16.51
C GLU A 166 -46.91 -0.67 -14.94
N ASP A 167 -47.31 0.31 -14.12
CA ASP A 167 -47.57 1.78 -14.16
C ASP A 167 -47.71 2.29 -12.68
N LYS A 168 -47.84 3.63 -12.46
CA LYS A 168 -48.34 4.36 -11.26
C LYS A 168 -47.37 4.51 -10.06
N SER A 169 -47.20 5.70 -9.44
CA SER A 169 -47.68 7.06 -9.80
C SER A 169 -47.01 8.19 -8.99
N TYR A 170 -47.08 9.44 -9.53
CA TYR A 170 -46.87 10.75 -8.86
C TYR A 170 -45.41 11.17 -8.48
N PRO A 171 -45.10 12.48 -8.34
CA PRO A 171 -44.82 13.30 -9.53
C PRO A 171 -43.54 14.16 -9.42
N VAL A 172 -42.94 14.55 -10.56
CA VAL A 172 -41.73 15.39 -10.61
C VAL A 172 -41.87 16.59 -11.57
N LYS A 173 -41.21 17.67 -11.18
CA LYS A 173 -40.87 18.92 -11.89
C LYS A 173 -40.85 18.82 -13.43
N ARG A 174 -41.45 19.80 -14.12
CA ARG A 174 -41.21 20.07 -15.55
C ARG A 174 -40.13 21.16 -15.73
N PRO A 175 -39.04 20.90 -16.48
CA PRO A 175 -38.27 21.95 -17.15
C PRO A 175 -38.90 22.32 -18.50
N CYS A 176 -38.46 23.42 -19.11
CA CYS A 176 -38.91 23.88 -20.42
C CYS A 176 -38.25 23.12 -21.58
N LEU A 177 -38.93 23.05 -22.73
CA LEU A 177 -38.32 22.80 -24.04
C LEU A 177 -39.00 23.66 -25.10
N VAL A 178 -38.26 23.98 -26.18
CA VAL A 178 -38.66 24.89 -27.25
C VAL A 178 -38.45 24.24 -28.61
N SER A 179 -39.47 24.26 -29.46
CA SER A 179 -39.39 24.21 -30.92
C SER A 179 -40.80 24.46 -31.51
N GLY A 180 -40.96 25.01 -32.71
CA GLY A 180 -39.97 25.63 -33.60
C GLY A 180 -40.35 25.45 -35.08
N ALA A 181 -40.15 26.49 -35.89
CA ALA A 181 -40.52 26.61 -37.32
C ALA A 181 -42.05 26.77 -37.59
N LYS A 182 -42.51 27.51 -38.61
CA LYS A 182 -41.82 28.45 -39.54
C LYS A 182 -42.88 29.30 -40.26
N GLU A 183 -42.64 30.61 -40.45
CA GLU A 183 -42.75 31.31 -41.75
C GLU A 183 -42.30 32.78 -41.63
N ARG A 184 -42.28 33.53 -42.74
CA ARG A 184 -41.62 34.84 -42.88
C ARG A 184 -42.59 36.01 -43.01
N GLU A 185 -42.21 37.12 -42.36
CA GLU A 185 -42.19 38.51 -42.83
C GLU A 185 -43.10 38.92 -44.01
N GLU A 186 -44.08 39.78 -43.72
CA GLU A 186 -44.26 41.13 -44.30
C GLU A 186 -45.08 41.97 -43.28
N PRO A 187 -45.05 43.32 -43.30
CA PRO A 187 -45.40 44.13 -42.12
C PRO A 187 -46.86 44.58 -42.04
N VAL A 188 -47.36 44.71 -40.81
CA VAL A 188 -48.58 45.48 -40.48
C VAL A 188 -48.21 46.66 -39.60
N GLN A 189 -48.82 47.82 -39.87
CA GLN A 189 -48.33 49.13 -39.45
C GLN A 189 -48.61 49.46 -37.98
N GLN A 190 -47.70 50.25 -37.40
CA GLN A 190 -47.80 50.84 -36.06
C GLN A 190 -48.94 51.88 -35.99
N ILE A 191 -50.12 51.47 -35.51
CA ILE A 191 -51.17 52.41 -35.13
C ILE A 191 -50.84 52.99 -33.75
N GLY A 192 -50.16 54.13 -33.73
CA GLY A 192 -50.04 54.95 -32.53
C GLY A 192 -51.38 55.61 -32.22
N LEU A 193 -52.02 55.26 -31.10
CA LEU A 193 -53.22 55.96 -30.61
C LEU A 193 -52.83 57.32 -30.01
N SER A 194 -52.63 58.30 -30.90
CA SER A 194 -52.45 59.69 -30.56
C SER A 194 -53.72 60.26 -29.90
N HIS A 195 -53.57 60.83 -28.71
CA HIS A 195 -54.44 61.88 -28.17
C HIS A 195 -55.95 61.69 -28.42
N GLY A 196 -56.56 60.73 -27.73
CA GLY A 196 -58.01 60.69 -27.58
C GLY A 196 -58.49 62.01 -26.97
N ALA A 197 -59.19 62.83 -27.75
CA ALA A 197 -59.63 64.14 -27.32
C ALA A 197 -60.58 64.03 -26.12
N ARG A 198 -60.51 65.00 -25.20
CA ARG A 198 -61.57 65.17 -24.20
C ARG A 198 -62.88 65.40 -24.95
N PHE A 199 -63.79 64.42 -24.89
CA PHE A 199 -65.19 64.66 -25.20
C PHE A 199 -65.76 65.58 -24.11
N ALA A 200 -65.52 66.88 -24.26
CA ALA A 200 -66.33 67.89 -23.61
C ALA A 200 -67.80 67.53 -23.93
N PRO A 201 -68.67 67.41 -22.91
CA PRO A 201 -70.04 66.96 -23.15
C PRO A 201 -70.67 67.92 -24.15
N GLN A 202 -70.95 67.43 -25.36
CA GLN A 202 -71.62 68.24 -26.36
C GLN A 202 -72.95 68.64 -25.73
N LYS A 203 -73.06 69.93 -25.42
CA LYS A 203 -74.21 70.51 -24.74
C LYS A 203 -75.39 70.38 -25.70
N LEU A 204 -76.07 69.24 -25.63
CA LEU A 204 -77.18 68.92 -26.51
C LEU A 204 -78.21 70.01 -26.31
N VAL A 205 -78.27 70.92 -27.28
CA VAL A 205 -79.14 72.08 -27.22
C VAL A 205 -80.54 71.51 -27.17
N SER A 206 -81.27 71.78 -26.09
CA SER A 206 -82.70 71.55 -26.04
C SER A 206 -83.36 72.50 -27.03
N LEU A 207 -83.32 72.11 -28.31
CA LEU A 207 -84.25 72.57 -29.34
C LEU A 207 -85.64 72.53 -28.71
N GLY A 208 -86.29 73.68 -28.73
CA GLY A 208 -87.26 74.01 -27.69
C GLY A 208 -88.35 72.96 -27.54
N ALA A 209 -88.72 72.67 -26.28
CA ALA A 209 -90.01 72.07 -25.98
C ALA A 209 -91.10 73.03 -26.44
N GLY A 210 -91.50 72.90 -27.71
CA GLY A 210 -92.57 73.68 -28.29
C GLY A 210 -93.86 73.43 -27.53
N ASN A 211 -94.59 74.50 -27.22
CA ASN A 211 -95.91 74.40 -26.58
C ASN A 211 -96.84 73.60 -27.51
N GLY A 212 -97.01 72.31 -27.23
CA GLY A 212 -97.69 71.35 -28.11
C GLY A 212 -97.29 69.87 -27.92
N ASP A 213 -96.16 69.56 -27.25
CA ASP A 213 -95.81 68.17 -26.94
C ASP A 213 -96.90 67.48 -26.08
N GLN A 214 -97.39 66.31 -26.51
CA GLN A 214 -98.60 65.72 -25.95
C GLN A 214 -98.33 65.08 -24.58
N MET A 215 -99.00 65.61 -23.55
CA MET A 215 -98.93 65.09 -22.19
C MET A 215 -99.93 63.95 -21.98
N PHE A 216 -99.43 62.79 -21.57
CA PHE A 216 -100.19 61.59 -21.21
C PHE A 216 -100.10 61.35 -19.70
N VAL A 217 -101.04 60.60 -19.14
CA VAL A 217 -100.93 60.15 -17.74
C VAL A 217 -99.88 59.04 -17.63
N HIS A 218 -98.99 59.16 -16.64
CA HIS A 218 -97.96 58.18 -16.27
C HIS A 218 -98.21 57.68 -14.83
N PRO A 219 -98.36 56.38 -14.54
CA PRO A 219 -98.31 55.21 -15.43
C PRO A 219 -99.33 55.31 -16.56
N TRP A 220 -98.99 54.73 -17.72
CA TRP A 220 -99.76 54.84 -18.95
C TRP A 220 -101.14 54.19 -18.77
N LYS A 221 -102.21 54.96 -19.02
CA LYS A 221 -103.59 54.54 -18.77
C LYS A 221 -104.48 54.79 -19.97
N GLY A 222 -105.37 53.86 -20.24
CA GLY A 222 -106.50 54.00 -21.16
C GLY A 222 -107.80 54.28 -20.41
N ILE A 223 -108.78 54.80 -21.13
CA ILE A 223 -110.15 55.01 -20.68
C ILE A 223 -111.04 54.14 -21.57
N LEU A 224 -111.93 53.36 -20.96
CA LEU A 224 -113.07 52.75 -21.62
C LEU A 224 -114.35 53.47 -21.21
N ALA A 225 -115.25 53.64 -22.16
CA ALA A 225 -116.52 54.34 -22.04
C ALA A 225 -117.67 53.56 -22.69
N ASN A 226 -118.90 53.93 -22.32
CA ASN A 226 -120.15 53.26 -22.72
C ASN A 226 -120.22 51.75 -22.40
N MET A 227 -119.61 51.31 -21.29
CA MET A 227 -119.79 49.92 -20.85
C MET A 227 -121.20 49.68 -20.32
N LYS A 228 -121.76 48.52 -20.66
CA LYS A 228 -123.12 48.09 -20.30
C LYS A 228 -123.38 48.25 -18.79
N ARG A 229 -124.50 48.89 -18.45
CA ARG A 229 -124.93 49.18 -17.08
C ARG A 229 -126.26 48.48 -16.82
N THR A 230 -126.36 47.65 -15.79
CA THR A 230 -127.61 47.03 -15.35
C THR A 230 -128.10 47.75 -14.10
N LEU A 231 -129.39 48.12 -14.03
CA LEU A 231 -129.95 48.71 -12.81
C LEU A 231 -130.26 47.57 -11.83
N ASP A 232 -129.68 47.62 -10.63
CA ASP A 232 -130.08 46.73 -9.54
C ASP A 232 -131.33 47.29 -8.86
N GLU A 233 -132.48 46.66 -9.15
CA GLU A 233 -133.80 46.99 -8.59
C GLU A 233 -133.83 47.01 -7.05
N LYS A 234 -132.91 46.28 -6.39
CA LYS A 234 -132.86 46.21 -4.92
C LYS A 234 -132.11 47.38 -4.27
N THR A 235 -131.21 48.04 -5.00
CA THR A 235 -130.39 49.14 -4.46
C THR A 235 -130.54 50.47 -5.19
N GLY A 236 -131.27 50.50 -6.32
CA GLY A 236 -131.46 51.69 -7.14
C GLY A 236 -130.17 52.19 -7.81
N LYS A 237 -129.12 51.36 -7.82
CA LYS A 237 -127.78 51.69 -8.33
C LYS A 237 -127.46 50.85 -9.56
N TYR A 238 -126.65 51.42 -10.44
CA TYR A 238 -126.16 50.68 -11.59
C TYR A 238 -125.03 49.74 -11.17
N ALA A 239 -125.14 48.48 -11.55
CA ALA A 239 -124.05 47.52 -11.63
C ALA A 239 -123.42 47.54 -13.03
N GLY A 240 -122.29 46.87 -13.17
CA GLY A 240 -121.56 46.68 -14.42
C GLY A 240 -120.67 45.45 -14.32
N GLU A 241 -120.06 45.06 -15.44
CA GLU A 241 -119.19 43.88 -15.46
C GLU A 241 -117.92 44.05 -14.63
N SER A 242 -117.35 42.92 -14.19
CA SER A 242 -116.05 42.92 -13.51
C SER A 242 -114.95 43.38 -14.45
N GLY A 243 -114.07 44.24 -13.95
CA GLY A 243 -112.85 44.65 -14.67
C GLY A 243 -111.95 43.47 -15.05
N SER A 244 -112.05 42.31 -14.38
CA SER A 244 -111.32 41.10 -14.79
C SER A 244 -111.75 40.58 -16.17
N LYS A 245 -113.06 40.49 -16.43
CA LYS A 245 -113.62 40.03 -17.71
C LYS A 245 -113.22 40.97 -18.86
N ILE A 246 -113.38 42.28 -18.64
CA ILE A 246 -112.98 43.30 -19.63
C ILE A 246 -111.46 43.30 -19.86
N ARG A 247 -110.66 43.02 -18.83
CA ARG A 247 -109.20 42.84 -18.96
C ARG A 247 -108.87 41.62 -19.82
N GLU A 248 -109.56 40.50 -19.64
CA GLU A 248 -109.39 39.28 -20.46
C GLU A 248 -109.79 39.52 -21.92
N GLU A 249 -110.88 40.24 -22.17
CA GLU A 249 -111.29 40.67 -23.52
C GLU A 249 -110.23 41.58 -24.17
N LEU A 250 -109.68 42.57 -23.44
CA LEU A 250 -108.59 43.42 -23.95
C LEU A 250 -107.25 42.66 -24.12
N LEU A 251 -107.00 41.62 -23.32
CA LEU A 251 -105.85 40.73 -23.47
C LEU A 251 -105.96 39.90 -24.75
N ASN A 252 -107.14 39.32 -25.02
CA ASN A 252 -107.41 38.54 -26.23
C ASN A 252 -107.30 39.41 -27.51
N ASN A 253 -107.61 40.70 -27.42
CA ASN A 253 -107.40 41.68 -28.49
C ASN A 253 -105.95 42.24 -28.57
N GLY A 254 -105.02 41.70 -27.77
CA GLY A 254 -103.58 42.00 -27.86
C GLY A 254 -103.10 43.26 -27.13
N PHE A 255 -103.96 43.98 -26.40
CA PHE A 255 -103.58 45.25 -25.75
C PHE A 255 -102.79 45.09 -24.44
N ASN A 256 -102.63 43.87 -23.92
CA ASN A 256 -101.83 43.56 -22.73
C ASN A 256 -101.99 44.51 -21.51
N PRO A 257 -103.22 44.80 -21.04
CA PRO A 257 -103.43 45.61 -19.85
C PRO A 257 -103.03 44.89 -18.56
N HIS A 258 -102.33 45.60 -17.67
CA HIS A 258 -102.02 45.15 -16.31
C HIS A 258 -103.28 45.09 -15.44
N LYS A 259 -104.21 46.04 -15.60
CA LYS A 259 -105.45 46.11 -14.83
C LYS A 259 -106.54 46.86 -15.60
N VAL A 260 -107.81 46.51 -15.36
CA VAL A 260 -108.96 47.37 -15.69
C VAL A 260 -109.71 47.67 -14.41
N THR A 261 -110.00 48.95 -14.17
CA THR A 261 -110.63 49.44 -12.93
C THR A 261 -111.94 50.16 -13.27
N PRO A 262 -113.10 49.50 -13.12
CA PRO A 262 -114.41 50.14 -13.25
C PRO A 262 -114.55 51.33 -12.29
N LEU A 263 -115.11 52.45 -12.77
CA LEU A 263 -115.30 53.66 -11.99
C LEU A 263 -116.70 53.72 -11.39
N TRP A 264 -116.77 54.03 -10.09
CA TRP A 264 -117.99 54.03 -9.29
C TRP A 264 -118.26 55.41 -8.68
N ASN A 265 -119.53 55.82 -8.68
CA ASN A 265 -120.02 57.02 -8.02
C ASN A 265 -120.94 56.60 -6.86
N GLY A 266 -120.64 57.05 -5.64
CA GLY A 266 -121.38 56.64 -4.43
C GLY A 266 -122.90 56.88 -4.49
N LYS A 267 -123.36 57.88 -5.28
CA LYS A 267 -124.78 58.18 -5.47
C LYS A 267 -125.48 57.25 -6.47
N PHE A 268 -124.82 56.87 -7.56
CA PHE A 268 -125.47 56.22 -8.72
C PHE A 268 -124.93 54.81 -9.06
N GLY A 269 -123.93 54.32 -8.34
CA GLY A 269 -123.27 53.04 -8.65
C GLY A 269 -122.23 53.17 -9.78
N PHE A 270 -122.12 52.14 -10.61
CA PHE A 270 -121.20 52.08 -11.74
C PHE A 270 -121.47 53.20 -12.75
N THR A 271 -120.41 53.87 -13.19
CA THR A 271 -120.51 55.07 -14.03
C THR A 271 -120.63 54.78 -15.53
N GLY A 272 -120.35 53.54 -15.98
CA GLY A 272 -120.19 53.23 -17.41
C GLY A 272 -118.77 53.51 -17.95
N PHE A 273 -117.83 53.93 -17.09
CA PHE A 273 -116.42 54.19 -17.42
C PHE A 273 -115.46 53.31 -16.61
N ALA A 274 -114.28 53.03 -17.17
CA ALA A 274 -113.22 52.27 -16.51
C ALA A 274 -111.85 52.79 -16.94
N ILE A 275 -110.88 52.69 -16.04
CA ILE A 275 -109.47 52.99 -16.33
C ILE A 275 -108.73 51.70 -16.60
N VAL A 276 -108.16 51.60 -17.80
CA VAL A 276 -107.23 50.55 -18.20
C VAL A 276 -105.82 51.01 -17.79
N ASP A 277 -105.03 50.16 -17.16
CA ASP A 277 -103.65 50.45 -16.75
C ASP A 277 -102.68 49.56 -17.53
N PHE A 278 -101.66 50.18 -18.13
CA PHE A 278 -100.62 49.53 -18.92
C PHE A 278 -99.22 49.62 -18.27
N GLY A 279 -99.11 50.18 -17.06
CA GLY A 279 -97.85 50.29 -16.32
C GLY A 279 -96.95 51.47 -16.67
N LYS A 280 -95.71 51.44 -16.17
CA LYS A 280 -94.76 52.59 -16.19
C LYS A 280 -93.75 52.55 -17.33
N GLU A 281 -93.50 51.38 -17.90
CA GLU A 281 -92.42 51.18 -18.87
C GLU A 281 -92.83 51.55 -20.30
N TRP A 282 -91.84 51.64 -21.18
CA TRP A 282 -92.06 51.94 -22.60
C TRP A 282 -92.94 50.91 -23.32
N GLU A 283 -92.96 49.66 -22.86
CA GLU A 283 -93.92 48.65 -23.28
C GLU A 283 -95.36 49.05 -22.99
N GLY A 284 -95.61 49.58 -21.78
CA GLY A 284 -96.92 50.10 -21.39
C GLY A 284 -97.38 51.26 -22.28
N PHE A 285 -96.44 52.10 -22.75
CA PHE A 285 -96.77 53.16 -23.69
C PHE A 285 -97.18 52.60 -25.05
N ARG A 286 -96.42 51.63 -25.61
CA ARG A 286 -96.79 50.94 -26.86
C ARG A 286 -98.19 50.33 -26.77
N ASN A 287 -98.47 49.62 -25.69
CA ASN A 287 -99.76 48.96 -25.44
C ASN A 287 -100.91 49.99 -25.34
N ALA A 288 -100.70 51.09 -24.60
CA ALA A 288 -101.67 52.17 -24.48
C ALA A 288 -101.92 52.91 -25.81
N THR A 289 -100.89 53.13 -26.63
CA THR A 289 -101.01 53.72 -27.97
C THR A 289 -101.71 52.78 -28.95
N MET A 290 -101.45 51.47 -28.88
CA MET A 290 -102.14 50.46 -29.70
C MET A 290 -103.64 50.40 -29.37
N PHE A 291 -104.00 50.51 -28.09
CA PHE A 291 -105.38 50.65 -27.62
C PHE A 291 -106.05 51.93 -28.17
N ASP A 292 -105.41 53.11 -28.02
CA ASP A 292 -105.89 54.39 -28.57
C ASP A 292 -106.13 54.32 -30.09
N LYS A 293 -105.18 53.75 -30.83
CA LYS A 293 -105.25 53.55 -32.27
C LYS A 293 -106.38 52.62 -32.69
N HIS A 294 -106.59 51.52 -31.99
CA HIS A 294 -107.64 50.55 -32.33
C HIS A 294 -109.04 51.17 -32.21
N PHE A 295 -109.32 51.90 -31.14
CA PHE A 295 -110.62 52.54 -30.97
C PHE A 295 -110.82 53.72 -31.92
N GLU A 296 -109.77 54.52 -32.21
CA GLU A 296 -109.83 55.59 -33.22
C GLU A 296 -110.10 55.05 -34.64
N VAL A 297 -109.42 53.98 -35.08
CA VAL A 297 -109.63 53.39 -36.41
C VAL A 297 -111.04 52.80 -36.58
N ASN A 298 -111.60 52.24 -35.51
CA ASN A 298 -112.95 51.65 -35.51
C ASN A 298 -114.10 52.68 -35.37
N GLN A 299 -113.81 53.98 -35.40
CA GLN A 299 -114.80 55.06 -35.16
C GLN A 299 -115.48 54.94 -33.78
N CYS A 300 -114.72 54.48 -32.79
CA CYS A 300 -115.11 54.35 -31.39
C CYS A 300 -114.11 55.09 -30.47
N GLY A 301 -113.45 56.13 -30.97
CA GLY A 301 -112.54 56.97 -30.20
C GLY A 301 -113.28 58.01 -29.36
N LYS A 302 -112.52 58.81 -28.59
CA LYS A 302 -113.07 59.91 -27.78
C LYS A 302 -113.95 60.88 -28.57
N ARG A 303 -113.51 61.26 -29.78
CA ARG A 303 -114.21 62.20 -30.66
C ARG A 303 -115.58 61.65 -31.09
N ASP A 304 -115.66 60.35 -31.32
CA ASP A 304 -116.88 59.67 -31.76
C ASP A 304 -117.84 59.50 -30.58
N HIS A 305 -117.32 59.13 -29.40
CA HIS A 305 -118.06 59.11 -28.13
C HIS A 305 -118.71 60.46 -27.82
N ASP A 306 -117.92 61.53 -27.79
CA ASP A 306 -118.36 62.87 -27.40
C ASP A 306 -119.30 63.53 -28.43
N SER A 307 -119.37 62.98 -29.65
CA SER A 307 -120.26 63.46 -30.73
C SER A 307 -121.58 62.67 -30.85
N THR A 308 -121.68 61.48 -30.24
CA THR A 308 -122.78 60.55 -30.48
C THR A 308 -123.97 60.80 -29.56
N ARG A 309 -125.19 60.90 -30.14
CA ARG A 309 -126.45 61.12 -29.38
C ARG A 309 -127.15 59.84 -28.92
N ASP A 310 -126.89 58.71 -29.57
CA ASP A 310 -127.35 57.38 -29.18
C ASP A 310 -126.19 56.38 -29.36
N PRO A 311 -125.45 56.05 -28.28
CA PRO A 311 -124.24 55.22 -28.36
C PRO A 311 -124.47 53.73 -28.70
N GLY A 312 -125.70 53.23 -28.51
CA GLY A 312 -125.99 51.78 -28.58
C GLY A 312 -125.11 50.94 -27.63
N ASP A 313 -124.90 49.66 -27.97
CA ASP A 313 -124.06 48.71 -27.22
C ASP A 313 -122.54 48.81 -27.59
N LYS A 314 -122.09 49.85 -28.32
CA LYS A 314 -120.67 50.00 -28.71
C LYS A 314 -119.80 50.47 -27.55
N LEU A 315 -118.67 49.82 -27.31
CA LEU A 315 -117.60 50.32 -26.43
C LEU A 315 -116.77 51.40 -27.13
N TYR A 316 -116.39 52.44 -26.38
CA TYR A 316 -115.50 53.50 -26.84
C TYR A 316 -114.21 53.54 -26.00
N GLY A 317 -113.09 53.95 -26.59
CA GLY A 317 -111.79 53.91 -25.91
C GLY A 317 -110.76 54.93 -26.41
N TRP A 318 -109.88 55.37 -25.51
CA TRP A 318 -108.75 56.27 -25.82
C TRP A 318 -107.68 56.23 -24.71
N VAL A 319 -106.43 56.62 -25.02
CA VAL A 319 -105.39 56.81 -24.00
C VAL A 319 -105.63 58.11 -23.24
N ALA A 320 -105.46 58.07 -21.91
CA ALA A 320 -105.67 59.21 -21.02
C ALA A 320 -104.64 60.31 -21.27
N LYS A 321 -105.12 61.42 -21.85
CA LYS A 321 -104.34 62.62 -22.19
C LYS A 321 -104.63 63.73 -21.18
N GLN A 322 -103.94 64.87 -21.34
CA GLN A 322 -104.08 66.06 -20.49
C GLN A 322 -105.53 66.47 -20.19
N ASP A 323 -106.41 66.44 -21.18
CA ASP A 323 -107.81 66.85 -21.03
C ASP A 323 -108.61 65.91 -20.11
N ASP A 324 -108.32 64.61 -20.17
CA ASP A 324 -108.94 63.61 -19.30
C ASP A 324 -108.46 63.79 -17.87
N TYR A 325 -107.15 64.02 -17.70
CA TYR A 325 -106.49 64.26 -16.41
C TYR A 325 -107.02 65.50 -15.70
N TYR A 326 -107.32 66.58 -16.42
CA TYR A 326 -107.91 67.80 -15.84
C TYR A 326 -109.44 67.83 -15.81
N SER A 327 -110.12 66.80 -16.36
CA SER A 327 -111.58 66.73 -16.35
C SER A 327 -112.17 66.78 -14.93
N ARG A 328 -113.32 67.44 -14.77
CA ARG A 328 -114.09 67.51 -13.51
C ARG A 328 -115.05 66.31 -13.35
N THR A 329 -114.61 65.14 -13.80
CA THR A 329 -115.37 63.89 -13.77
C THR A 329 -114.68 62.86 -12.88
N ALA A 330 -115.38 61.74 -12.60
CA ALA A 330 -114.79 60.60 -11.90
C ALA A 330 -113.54 60.02 -12.61
N ILE A 331 -113.39 60.26 -13.92
CA ILE A 331 -112.20 59.88 -14.70
C ILE A 331 -111.00 60.71 -14.25
N GLY A 332 -111.08 62.05 -14.35
CA GLY A 332 -110.01 62.95 -13.93
C GLY A 332 -109.66 62.82 -12.45
N ASP A 333 -110.66 62.66 -11.58
CA ASP A 333 -110.44 62.41 -10.15
C ASP A 333 -109.72 61.08 -9.86
N HIS A 334 -109.84 60.08 -10.73
CA HIS A 334 -109.12 58.82 -10.60
C HIS A 334 -107.70 58.92 -11.16
N LEU A 335 -107.53 59.57 -12.32
CA LEU A 335 -106.24 59.78 -12.96
C LEU A 335 -105.30 60.60 -12.06
N ARG A 336 -105.77 61.73 -11.51
CA ARG A 336 -105.03 62.59 -10.54
C ARG A 336 -104.64 61.89 -9.23
N LYS A 337 -105.23 60.73 -8.92
CA LYS A 337 -104.92 59.93 -7.72
C LYS A 337 -103.97 58.77 -7.99
N GLN A 338 -103.67 58.47 -9.26
CA GLN A 338 -102.92 57.27 -9.65
C GLN A 338 -101.84 57.51 -10.73
N GLY A 339 -101.55 58.75 -11.07
CA GLY A 339 -100.49 59.11 -11.99
C GLY A 339 -100.31 60.62 -12.09
N ASP A 340 -99.22 61.02 -12.74
CA ASP A 340 -98.85 62.40 -13.07
C ASP A 340 -98.89 62.58 -14.60
N LEU A 341 -98.84 63.82 -15.10
CA LEU A 341 -98.68 64.05 -16.53
C LEU A 341 -97.19 64.03 -16.94
N LYS A 342 -96.86 63.25 -17.98
CA LYS A 342 -95.55 63.26 -18.65
C LYS A 342 -95.71 63.28 -20.18
N SER A 343 -94.77 63.94 -20.88
CA SER A 343 -94.59 63.71 -22.32
C SER A 343 -93.60 62.58 -22.57
N VAL A 344 -93.63 62.03 -23.79
CA VAL A 344 -92.68 61.03 -24.28
C VAL A 344 -91.26 61.56 -24.18
N SER A 345 -91.01 62.73 -24.77
CA SER A 345 -89.73 63.45 -24.77
C SER A 345 -89.15 63.62 -23.35
N GLY A 346 -90.02 63.96 -22.38
CA GLY A 346 -89.62 64.13 -20.98
C GLY A 346 -89.17 62.83 -20.30
N LYS A 347 -89.88 61.72 -20.54
CA LYS A 347 -89.50 60.39 -20.00
C LYS A 347 -88.25 59.85 -20.68
N GLU A 348 -88.09 60.07 -21.98
CA GLU A 348 -86.90 59.61 -22.71
C GLU A 348 -85.64 60.33 -22.19
N ALA A 349 -85.69 61.66 -22.08
CA ALA A 349 -84.61 62.44 -21.48
C ALA A 349 -84.35 62.07 -20.00
N GLU A 350 -85.36 61.64 -19.24
CA GLU A 350 -85.20 61.10 -17.87
C GLU A 350 -84.36 59.81 -17.87
N ASP A 351 -84.65 58.88 -18.78
CA ASP A 351 -83.95 57.59 -18.85
C ASP A 351 -82.54 57.71 -19.47
N GLN A 352 -82.39 58.49 -20.55
CA GLN A 352 -81.09 58.79 -21.16
C GLN A 352 -80.11 59.37 -20.13
N ARG A 353 -80.57 60.29 -19.26
CA ARG A 353 -79.74 60.86 -18.16
C ARG A 353 -79.32 59.80 -17.14
N LYS A 354 -80.19 58.87 -16.75
CA LYS A 354 -79.83 57.77 -15.83
C LYS A 354 -78.76 56.87 -16.44
N THR A 355 -78.93 56.49 -17.71
CA THR A 355 -77.95 55.69 -18.46
C THR A 355 -76.62 56.41 -18.57
N PHE A 356 -76.60 57.70 -18.92
CA PHE A 356 -75.38 58.50 -19.01
C PHE A 356 -74.63 58.58 -17.66
N THR A 357 -75.35 58.85 -16.56
CA THR A 357 -74.74 58.87 -15.21
C THR A 357 -74.19 57.50 -14.81
N LEU A 358 -74.86 56.39 -15.16
CA LEU A 358 -74.35 55.04 -14.90
C LEU A 358 -73.08 54.76 -15.72
N VAL A 359 -73.07 55.08 -17.01
CA VAL A 359 -71.91 54.89 -17.90
C VAL A 359 -70.73 55.72 -17.40
N SER A 360 -70.91 57.01 -17.13
CA SER A 360 -69.82 57.88 -16.65
C SER A 360 -69.24 57.41 -15.30
N ASN A 361 -70.07 56.92 -14.38
CA ASN A 361 -69.58 56.33 -13.12
C ASN A 361 -68.76 55.05 -13.35
N LEU A 362 -69.13 54.21 -14.33
CA LEU A 362 -68.39 53.00 -14.70
C LEU A 362 -67.09 53.34 -15.45
N GLU A 363 -67.08 54.36 -16.30
CA GLU A 363 -65.89 54.89 -17.00
C GLU A 363 -64.86 55.41 -15.99
N ASN A 364 -65.28 56.28 -15.06
CA ASN A 364 -64.42 56.76 -13.96
C ASN A 364 -63.84 55.59 -13.14
N THR A 365 -64.69 54.61 -12.80
CA THR A 365 -64.25 53.40 -12.06
C THR A 365 -63.22 52.59 -12.87
N LEU A 366 -63.38 52.49 -14.19
CA LEU A 366 -62.45 51.77 -15.06
C LEU A 366 -61.10 52.51 -15.18
N GLU A 367 -61.12 53.84 -15.28
CA GLU A 367 -59.90 54.67 -15.29
C GLU A 367 -59.14 54.58 -13.95
N ASP A 368 -59.85 54.63 -12.82
CA ASP A 368 -59.29 54.37 -11.49
C ASP A 368 -58.64 52.98 -11.40
N LYS A 369 -59.29 51.93 -11.91
CA LYS A 369 -58.70 50.57 -11.90
C LYS A 369 -57.49 50.46 -12.84
N ASN A 370 -57.53 51.09 -14.02
CA ASN A 370 -56.43 51.08 -14.98
C ASN A 370 -55.18 51.79 -14.42
N THR A 371 -55.34 52.98 -13.84
CA THR A 371 -54.23 53.72 -13.21
C THR A 371 -53.62 52.96 -12.03
N ASN A 372 -54.45 52.34 -11.18
CA ASN A 372 -53.96 51.47 -10.10
C ASN A 372 -53.18 50.25 -10.62
N LEU A 373 -53.62 49.62 -11.72
CA LEU A 373 -52.89 48.51 -12.36
C LEU A 373 -51.52 48.96 -12.90
N GLN A 374 -51.45 50.12 -13.56
CA GLN A 374 -50.18 50.67 -14.06
C GLN A 374 -49.20 51.02 -12.93
N GLN A 375 -49.70 51.53 -11.80
CA GLN A 375 -48.88 51.74 -10.60
C GLN A 375 -48.35 50.42 -10.03
N MET A 376 -49.20 49.40 -9.93
CA MET A 376 -48.79 48.07 -9.45
C MET A 376 -47.75 47.42 -10.38
N GLU A 377 -47.92 47.54 -11.69
CA GLU A 377 -46.94 47.05 -12.69
C GLU A 377 -45.61 47.80 -12.58
N SER A 378 -45.63 49.11 -12.36
CA SER A 378 -44.43 49.92 -12.12
C SER A 378 -43.68 49.50 -10.84
N ILE A 379 -44.41 49.25 -9.76
CA ILE A 379 -43.85 48.76 -8.49
C ILE A 379 -43.28 47.34 -8.66
N TYR A 380 -43.99 46.46 -9.37
CA TYR A 380 -43.52 45.10 -9.67
C TYR A 380 -42.22 45.11 -10.48
N LYS A 381 -42.16 45.86 -11.58
CA LYS A 381 -40.96 45.99 -12.42
C LYS A 381 -39.75 46.51 -11.63
N LYS A 382 -39.94 47.53 -10.79
CA LYS A 382 -38.89 48.05 -9.89
C LYS A 382 -38.42 47.01 -8.88
N THR A 383 -39.36 46.34 -8.22
CA THR A 383 -39.06 45.29 -7.23
C THR A 383 -38.30 44.11 -7.85
N SER A 384 -38.71 43.64 -9.04
CA SER A 384 -38.01 42.56 -9.75
C SER A 384 -36.59 42.95 -10.10
N SER A 385 -36.39 44.15 -10.66
CA SER A 385 -35.06 44.64 -11.04
C SER A 385 -34.10 44.72 -9.84
N VAL A 386 -34.59 45.15 -8.68
CA VAL A 386 -33.82 45.17 -7.42
C VAL A 386 -33.52 43.75 -6.92
N LEU A 387 -34.49 42.84 -6.97
CA LEU A 387 -34.31 41.44 -6.57
C LEU A 387 -33.28 40.73 -7.45
N GLU A 388 -33.38 40.88 -8.77
CA GLU A 388 -32.42 40.33 -9.74
C GLU A 388 -31.00 40.86 -9.53
N LYS A 389 -30.84 42.17 -9.23
CA LYS A 389 -29.53 42.75 -8.90
C LYS A 389 -28.94 42.07 -7.66
N ARG A 390 -29.76 41.91 -6.61
CA ARG A 390 -29.34 41.27 -5.35
C ARG A 390 -29.07 39.78 -5.50
N MET A 391 -29.72 39.10 -6.44
CA MET A 391 -29.41 37.72 -6.81
C MET A 391 -28.04 37.64 -7.49
N ARG A 392 -27.77 38.48 -8.51
CA ARG A 392 -26.45 38.54 -9.17
C ARG A 392 -25.31 38.84 -8.18
N GLU A 393 -25.50 39.81 -7.28
CA GLU A 393 -24.54 40.14 -6.20
C GLU A 393 -24.28 38.96 -5.24
N LYS A 394 -25.31 38.16 -4.96
CA LYS A 394 -25.20 36.94 -4.14
C LYS A 394 -24.47 35.82 -4.88
N ASP A 395 -24.73 35.65 -6.17
CA ASP A 395 -24.16 34.57 -6.97
C ASP A 395 -22.67 34.86 -7.26
N GLU A 396 -22.31 36.11 -7.56
CA GLU A 396 -20.91 36.58 -7.65
C GLU A 396 -20.13 36.39 -6.33
N MET A 397 -20.79 36.60 -5.18
CA MET A 397 -20.21 36.31 -3.86
C MET A 397 -19.99 34.81 -3.62
N ILE A 398 -20.86 33.95 -4.17
CA ILE A 398 -20.70 32.49 -4.10
C ILE A 398 -19.56 32.05 -5.01
N ASP A 399 -19.50 32.52 -6.25
CA ASP A 399 -18.48 32.11 -7.21
C ASP A 399 -17.08 32.57 -6.76
N THR A 400 -16.92 33.82 -6.35
CA THR A 400 -15.64 34.31 -5.79
C THR A 400 -15.24 33.64 -4.47
N HIS A 401 -16.17 33.04 -3.73
CA HIS A 401 -15.85 32.16 -2.60
C HIS A 401 -15.42 30.76 -3.07
N ASN A 402 -16.13 30.16 -4.02
CA ASN A 402 -15.83 28.86 -4.61
C ASN A 402 -14.46 28.85 -5.29
N GLU A 403 -14.10 29.90 -6.02
CA GLU A 403 -12.78 30.09 -6.63
C GLU A 403 -11.67 30.12 -5.58
N LYS A 404 -11.84 30.91 -4.50
CA LYS A 404 -10.88 30.98 -3.38
C LYS A 404 -10.74 29.63 -2.68
N MET A 405 -11.84 28.93 -2.42
CA MET A 405 -11.82 27.59 -1.84
C MET A 405 -11.13 26.57 -2.76
N SER A 406 -11.34 26.66 -4.07
CA SER A 406 -10.69 25.79 -5.07
C SER A 406 -9.19 26.07 -5.17
N SER A 407 -8.80 27.35 -5.16
CA SER A 407 -7.40 27.79 -5.13
C SER A 407 -6.68 27.31 -3.87
N MET A 408 -7.26 27.53 -2.68
CA MET A 408 -6.72 27.03 -1.41
C MET A 408 -6.58 25.50 -1.39
N GLN A 409 -7.58 24.77 -1.92
CA GLN A 409 -7.48 23.31 -2.07
C GLN A 409 -6.36 22.90 -3.03
N GLN A 410 -6.12 23.66 -4.10
CA GLN A 410 -5.07 23.32 -5.05
C GLN A 410 -3.69 23.56 -4.45
N THR A 411 -3.43 24.73 -3.84
CA THR A 411 -2.19 25.00 -3.12
C THR A 411 -1.90 23.95 -2.03
N ALA A 412 -2.94 23.48 -1.32
CA ALA A 412 -2.80 22.41 -0.33
C ALA A 412 -2.45 21.04 -0.97
N ARG A 413 -2.96 20.72 -2.18
CA ARG A 413 -2.57 19.52 -2.93
C ARG A 413 -1.13 19.63 -3.44
N ASP A 414 -0.75 20.79 -3.98
CA ASP A 414 0.57 21.04 -4.55
C ASP A 414 1.65 20.94 -3.46
N TYR A 415 1.40 21.52 -2.27
CA TYR A 415 2.27 21.42 -1.10
C TYR A 415 2.38 19.98 -0.54
N LEU A 416 1.29 19.22 -0.55
CA LEU A 416 1.36 17.80 -0.19
C LEU A 416 2.14 17.00 -1.23
N ALA A 417 2.01 17.32 -2.53
CA ALA A 417 2.76 16.67 -3.60
C ALA A 417 4.27 16.92 -3.48
N SER A 418 4.71 18.15 -3.16
CA SER A 418 6.13 18.44 -2.94
C SER A 418 6.68 17.69 -1.72
N ILE A 419 5.92 17.59 -0.62
CA ILE A 419 6.29 16.77 0.55
C ILE A 419 6.46 15.29 0.16
N TYR A 420 5.55 14.73 -0.65
CA TYR A 420 5.67 13.35 -1.11
C TYR A 420 6.91 13.15 -2.01
N GLU A 421 7.21 14.08 -2.90
CA GLU A 421 8.39 14.01 -3.78
C GLU A 421 9.70 14.13 -2.99
N GLU A 422 9.77 15.03 -2.00
CA GLU A 422 10.92 15.13 -1.08
C GLU A 422 11.10 13.87 -0.23
N HIS A 423 10.00 13.33 0.31
CA HIS A 423 10.03 12.08 1.08
C HIS A 423 10.45 10.89 0.20
N GLU A 424 10.03 10.83 -1.06
CA GLU A 424 10.48 9.79 -1.98
C GLU A 424 11.98 9.91 -2.27
N LYS A 425 12.48 11.11 -2.60
CA LYS A 425 13.92 11.37 -2.80
C LYS A 425 14.75 10.98 -1.57
N ALA A 426 14.28 11.32 -0.36
CA ALA A 426 14.93 10.94 0.89
C ALA A 426 14.93 9.41 1.10
N SER A 427 13.81 8.73 0.80
CA SER A 427 13.69 7.27 0.87
C SER A 427 14.62 6.57 -0.11
N GLN A 428 14.68 7.03 -1.37
CA GLN A 428 15.60 6.52 -2.39
C GLN A 428 17.07 6.71 -1.96
N HIS A 429 17.42 7.85 -1.36
CA HIS A 429 18.78 8.12 -0.87
C HIS A 429 19.17 7.19 0.30
N LEU A 430 18.27 6.97 1.27
CA LEU A 430 18.51 6.05 2.39
C LEU A 430 18.63 4.59 1.92
N GLU A 431 17.87 4.20 0.90
CA GLU A 431 17.94 2.86 0.31
C GLU A 431 19.24 2.65 -0.51
N ALA A 432 19.77 3.70 -1.14
CA ALA A 432 21.10 3.68 -1.76
C ALA A 432 22.21 3.53 -0.70
N GLN A 433 22.14 4.30 0.40
CA GLN A 433 23.09 4.18 1.52
C GLN A 433 23.05 2.77 2.14
N ARG A 434 21.86 2.17 2.33
CA ARG A 434 21.71 0.79 2.84
C ARG A 434 22.55 -0.18 2.02
N LYS A 435 22.42 -0.13 0.68
CA LYS A 435 23.12 -1.04 -0.24
C LYS A 435 24.63 -0.84 -0.21
N GLU A 436 25.11 0.40 -0.10
CA GLU A 436 26.54 0.67 0.09
C GLU A 436 27.04 0.03 1.40
N TYR A 437 26.31 0.19 2.52
CA TYR A 437 26.70 -0.42 3.80
C TYR A 437 26.67 -1.95 3.77
N GLU A 438 25.65 -2.56 3.15
CA GLU A 438 25.58 -4.02 2.98
C GLU A 438 26.75 -4.56 2.14
N ASP A 439 27.10 -3.90 1.03
CA ASP A 439 28.23 -4.34 0.20
C ASP A 439 29.58 -4.10 0.88
N ARG A 440 29.68 -3.05 1.70
CA ARG A 440 30.84 -2.78 2.57
C ARG A 440 30.97 -3.83 3.68
N GLU A 441 29.86 -4.29 4.26
CA GLU A 441 29.82 -5.42 5.20
C GLU A 441 30.29 -6.72 4.54
N LYS A 442 29.71 -7.08 3.38
CA LYS A 442 30.11 -8.23 2.55
C LYS A 442 31.61 -8.18 2.16
N TYR A 443 32.17 -6.99 1.97
CA TYR A 443 33.61 -6.79 1.72
C TYR A 443 34.45 -6.98 2.99
N LEU A 444 34.02 -6.42 4.13
CA LEU A 444 34.71 -6.56 5.41
C LEU A 444 34.75 -8.03 5.86
N ASP A 445 33.69 -8.80 5.67
CA ASP A 445 33.66 -10.24 5.95
C ASP A 445 34.64 -11.04 5.07
N LYS A 446 34.70 -10.75 3.76
CA LYS A 446 35.70 -11.33 2.86
C LYS A 446 37.13 -11.01 3.32
N CYS A 447 37.38 -9.77 3.75
CA CYS A 447 38.67 -9.36 4.32
C CYS A 447 38.97 -10.05 5.66
N GLN A 448 37.98 -10.21 6.54
CA GLN A 448 38.13 -10.88 7.83
C GLN A 448 38.40 -12.38 7.66
N ALA A 449 37.75 -13.04 6.69
CA ALA A 449 37.98 -14.44 6.32
C ALA A 449 39.38 -14.66 5.73
N LYS A 450 39.86 -13.74 4.88
CA LYS A 450 41.26 -13.73 4.41
C LYS A 450 42.23 -13.57 5.58
N ASN A 451 42.02 -12.57 6.45
CA ASN A 451 42.89 -12.32 7.61
C ASN A 451 42.94 -13.52 8.58
N LYS A 452 41.79 -14.15 8.86
CA LYS A 452 41.71 -15.42 9.62
C LYS A 452 42.53 -16.55 8.98
N THR A 453 42.58 -16.62 7.65
CA THR A 453 43.35 -17.62 6.89
C THR A 453 44.85 -17.33 6.93
N GLU A 454 45.27 -16.09 6.69
CA GLU A 454 46.69 -15.71 6.77
C GLU A 454 47.25 -15.82 8.19
N ARG A 455 46.46 -15.50 9.23
CA ARG A 455 46.84 -15.75 10.64
C ARG A 455 47.12 -17.23 10.91
N ARG A 456 46.31 -18.16 10.35
CA ARG A 456 46.54 -19.61 10.48
C ARG A 456 47.82 -20.05 9.77
N LYS A 457 48.09 -19.53 8.56
CA LYS A 457 49.37 -19.79 7.85
C LYS A 457 50.56 -19.29 8.65
N LEU A 458 50.51 -18.07 9.18
CA LEU A 458 51.56 -17.47 10.00
C LEU A 458 51.81 -18.25 11.30
N GLN A 459 50.74 -18.71 11.97
CA GLN A 459 50.85 -19.59 13.13
C GLN A 459 51.51 -20.93 12.78
N TRP A 460 51.08 -21.57 11.69
CA TRP A 460 51.68 -22.81 11.19
C TRP A 460 53.16 -22.64 10.82
N GLN A 461 53.51 -21.56 10.12
CA GLN A 461 54.90 -21.25 9.75
C GLN A 461 55.76 -20.94 10.99
N LYS A 462 55.25 -20.18 11.96
CA LYS A 462 55.93 -19.94 13.24
C LYS A 462 56.18 -21.25 13.99
N GLN A 463 55.22 -22.17 14.00
CA GLN A 463 55.38 -23.47 14.65
C GLN A 463 56.35 -24.38 13.89
N LYS A 464 56.33 -24.40 12.55
CA LYS A 464 57.34 -25.11 11.73
C LYS A 464 58.75 -24.57 12.00
N ASN A 465 58.92 -23.25 12.04
CA ASN A 465 60.21 -22.62 12.32
C ASN A 465 60.69 -22.97 13.75
N LEU A 466 59.80 -22.92 14.75
CA LEU A 466 60.13 -23.32 16.12
C LEU A 466 60.61 -24.78 16.20
N MET A 467 59.92 -25.71 15.52
CA MET A 467 60.36 -27.12 15.44
C MET A 467 61.72 -27.26 14.75
N ALA A 468 61.98 -26.49 13.69
CA ALA A 468 63.26 -26.50 12.99
C ALA A 468 64.41 -25.97 13.86
N THR A 469 64.20 -24.86 14.58
CA THR A 469 65.18 -24.34 15.55
C THR A 469 65.41 -25.33 16.70
N GLN A 470 64.36 -25.99 17.20
CA GLN A 470 64.52 -27.02 18.23
C GLN A 470 65.33 -28.23 17.73
N GLU A 471 65.15 -28.65 16.47
CA GLU A 471 65.93 -29.75 15.90
C GLU A 471 67.39 -29.35 15.62
N GLN A 472 67.61 -28.12 15.15
CA GLN A 472 68.95 -27.58 14.95
C GLN A 472 69.70 -27.44 16.28
N ASN A 473 69.08 -26.89 17.33
CA ASN A 473 69.68 -26.82 18.66
C ASN A 473 70.10 -28.20 19.20
N LYS A 474 69.33 -29.27 18.95
CA LYS A 474 69.73 -30.64 19.31
C LYS A 474 70.94 -31.11 18.51
N ALA A 475 70.95 -30.85 17.20
CA ALA A 475 72.09 -31.20 16.34
C ALA A 475 73.37 -30.46 16.77
N ASP A 476 73.23 -29.20 17.20
CA ASP A 476 74.33 -28.40 17.75
C ASP A 476 74.77 -28.92 19.14
N GLU A 477 73.85 -29.35 20.01
CA GLU A 477 74.16 -30.05 21.28
C GLU A 477 74.86 -31.40 21.05
N ASP A 478 74.37 -32.24 20.15
CA ASP A 478 74.95 -33.55 19.85
C ASP A 478 76.31 -33.40 19.15
N MET A 479 76.48 -32.38 18.30
CA MET A 479 77.78 -31.97 17.73
C MET A 479 78.75 -31.52 18.83
N MET A 480 78.29 -30.74 19.81
CA MET A 480 79.10 -30.31 20.95
C MET A 480 79.54 -31.50 21.80
N ARG A 481 78.65 -32.46 22.08
CA ARG A 481 79.00 -33.70 22.79
C ARG A 481 79.99 -34.55 22.01
N LEU A 482 79.85 -34.65 20.68
CA LEU A 482 80.80 -35.37 19.82
C LEU A 482 82.18 -34.68 19.80
N ALA A 483 82.21 -33.35 19.74
CA ALA A 483 83.45 -32.57 19.81
C ALA A 483 84.14 -32.70 21.20
N GLU A 484 83.36 -32.68 22.29
CA GLU A 484 83.87 -33.00 23.63
C GLU A 484 84.42 -34.42 23.71
N GLN A 485 83.71 -35.42 23.16
CA GLN A 485 84.17 -36.80 23.14
C GLN A 485 85.48 -36.94 22.36
N GLN A 486 85.56 -36.40 21.13
CA GLN A 486 86.79 -36.40 20.34
C GLN A 486 87.94 -35.67 21.06
N GLN A 487 87.66 -34.60 21.80
CA GLN A 487 88.69 -33.90 22.57
C GLN A 487 89.17 -34.72 23.78
N ARG A 488 88.27 -35.44 24.48
CA ARG A 488 88.63 -36.37 25.56
C ARG A 488 89.44 -37.56 25.03
N GLU A 489 89.00 -38.18 23.95
CA GLU A 489 89.71 -39.28 23.27
C GLU A 489 91.10 -38.84 22.82
N LYS A 490 91.22 -37.65 22.22
CA LYS A 490 92.48 -37.04 21.82
C LYS A 490 93.40 -36.72 23.00
N ASP A 491 92.87 -36.26 24.13
CA ASP A 491 93.68 -35.95 25.32
C ASP A 491 94.08 -37.22 26.10
N GLU A 492 93.28 -38.28 26.06
CA GLU A 492 93.69 -39.61 26.54
C GLU A 492 94.74 -40.24 25.61
N LEU A 493 94.60 -40.13 24.28
CA LEU A 493 95.65 -40.52 23.33
C LEU A 493 96.95 -39.73 23.55
N ARG A 494 96.87 -38.42 23.84
CA ARG A 494 98.05 -37.59 24.24
C ARG A 494 98.64 -37.98 25.59
N LYS A 495 97.85 -38.55 26.49
CA LYS A 495 98.32 -39.11 27.77
C LYS A 495 99.00 -40.46 27.53
N GLN A 496 98.40 -41.35 26.74
CA GLN A 496 98.99 -42.63 26.33
C GLN A 496 100.29 -42.44 25.53
N VAL A 497 100.35 -41.47 24.62
CA VAL A 497 101.60 -41.09 23.92
C VAL A 497 102.67 -40.69 24.92
N ARG A 498 102.38 -39.84 25.91
CA ARG A 498 103.36 -39.48 26.96
C ARG A 498 103.75 -40.64 27.89
N GLU A 499 102.83 -41.55 28.17
CA GLU A 499 103.12 -42.78 28.91
C GLU A 499 103.98 -43.75 28.09
N LEU A 500 103.85 -43.76 26.76
CA LEU A 500 104.68 -44.53 25.85
C LEU A 500 106.04 -43.87 25.60
N GLU A 501 106.10 -42.53 25.50
CA GLU A 501 107.34 -41.74 25.50
C GLU A 501 108.14 -42.02 26.78
N GLN A 502 107.51 -41.93 27.96
CA GLN A 502 108.16 -42.25 29.24
C GLN A 502 108.59 -43.73 29.35
N LYS A 503 107.83 -44.67 28.77
CA LYS A 503 108.24 -46.08 28.71
C LYS A 503 109.42 -46.28 27.77
N LEU A 504 109.44 -45.61 26.62
CA LEU A 504 110.54 -45.66 25.65
C LEU A 504 111.80 -44.99 26.19
N ASP A 505 111.68 -43.85 26.89
CA ASP A 505 112.79 -43.21 27.61
C ASP A 505 113.34 -44.14 28.71
N ALA A 506 112.46 -44.83 29.44
CA ALA A 506 112.85 -45.81 30.46
C ALA A 506 113.42 -47.11 29.86
N GLU A 507 112.94 -47.54 28.70
CA GLU A 507 113.44 -48.70 27.96
C GLU A 507 114.82 -48.40 27.35
N GLN A 508 115.03 -47.20 26.79
CA GLN A 508 116.35 -46.72 26.35
C GLN A 508 117.30 -46.54 27.54
N ALA A 509 116.82 -46.05 28.69
CA ALA A 509 117.62 -46.00 29.91
C ALA A 509 117.97 -47.40 30.43
N LEU A 510 117.05 -48.37 30.32
CA LEU A 510 117.30 -49.78 30.65
C LEU A 510 118.19 -50.46 29.61
N GLU A 511 118.17 -50.08 28.33
CA GLU A 511 119.06 -50.61 27.30
C GLU A 511 120.48 -50.06 27.48
N LEU A 512 120.62 -48.78 27.85
CA LEU A 512 121.88 -48.20 28.32
C LEU A 512 122.37 -48.86 29.62
N GLU A 513 121.47 -49.20 30.54
CA GLU A 513 121.77 -49.95 31.77
C GLU A 513 122.16 -51.41 31.45
N ILE A 514 121.54 -52.04 30.45
CA ILE A 514 121.85 -53.41 29.98
C ILE A 514 123.16 -53.44 29.21
N GLU A 515 123.48 -52.45 28.38
CA GLU A 515 124.80 -52.33 27.74
C GLU A 515 125.88 -51.96 28.77
N ARG A 516 125.57 -51.15 29.81
CA ARG A 516 126.48 -51.01 30.96
C ARG A 516 126.66 -52.35 31.66
N MET A 517 125.57 -53.06 31.99
CA MET A 517 125.64 -54.37 32.64
C MET A 517 126.25 -55.45 31.75
N ARG A 518 126.26 -55.30 30.42
CA ARG A 518 127.01 -56.16 29.48
C ARG A 518 128.50 -55.81 29.48
N GLY A 519 128.85 -54.53 29.60
CA GLY A 519 130.22 -54.11 29.92
C GLY A 519 130.67 -54.68 31.26
N ASP A 520 129.85 -54.54 32.31
CA ASP A 520 130.09 -55.08 33.64
C ASP A 520 130.16 -56.63 33.63
N LEU A 521 129.31 -57.32 32.84
CA LEU A 521 129.35 -58.77 32.64
C LEU A 521 130.47 -59.25 31.73
N GLN A 522 131.01 -58.40 30.84
CA GLN A 522 132.22 -58.69 30.07
C GLN A 522 133.46 -58.55 30.98
N VAL A 523 133.47 -57.54 31.85
CA VAL A 523 134.47 -57.37 32.92
C VAL A 523 134.41 -58.52 33.94
N MET A 524 133.21 -58.93 34.37
CA MET A 524 133.03 -60.09 35.26
C MET A 524 133.24 -61.43 34.53
N GLY A 525 133.00 -61.50 33.22
CA GLY A 525 133.36 -62.65 32.38
C GLY A 525 134.88 -62.86 32.32
N HIS A 526 135.66 -61.78 32.32
CA HIS A 526 137.11 -61.83 32.53
C HIS A 526 137.53 -62.18 33.98
N MET A 527 136.58 -62.27 34.92
CA MET A 527 136.78 -62.84 36.27
C MET A 527 136.20 -64.26 36.40
N GLN A 528 135.56 -64.81 35.37
CA GLN A 528 134.90 -66.12 35.41
C GLN A 528 135.85 -67.30 35.08
N GLU A 529 137.14 -67.13 35.34
CA GLU A 529 138.11 -68.22 35.54
C GLU A 529 138.33 -68.46 37.06
N GLY A 530 137.23 -68.61 37.80
CA GLY A 530 137.22 -68.86 39.24
C GLY A 530 135.95 -69.60 39.67
N GLU A 531 136.11 -70.65 40.48
CA GLU A 531 135.04 -71.62 40.78
C GLU A 531 134.01 -71.07 41.80
N GLY A 532 132.72 -71.14 41.48
CA GLY A 532 131.63 -70.84 42.42
C GLY A 532 130.24 -70.86 41.78
N GLU A 533 129.34 -71.72 42.28
CA GLU A 533 127.92 -71.76 41.87
C GLU A 533 127.09 -70.74 42.66
N ASP A 534 126.18 -69.99 42.02
CA ASP A 534 125.09 -69.27 42.71
C ASP A 534 123.73 -69.59 42.06
N SER A 535 122.80 -70.10 42.86
CA SER A 535 121.55 -70.72 42.42
C SER A 535 120.55 -69.73 41.79
N LYS A 536 120.66 -68.43 42.13
CA LYS A 536 119.66 -67.39 41.80
C LYS A 536 119.42 -67.20 40.30
N ILE A 537 120.43 -67.42 39.46
CA ILE A 537 120.32 -67.26 38.00
C ILE A 537 119.26 -68.22 37.43
N LYS A 538 119.12 -69.40 38.02
CA LYS A 538 118.18 -70.44 37.58
C LYS A 538 116.72 -70.10 37.93
N GLU A 539 116.50 -69.35 39.00
CA GLU A 539 115.17 -68.94 39.47
C GLU A 539 114.52 -67.88 38.57
N MET A 540 115.30 -66.90 38.08
CA MET A 540 114.80 -65.91 37.12
C MET A 540 114.37 -66.54 35.79
N ILE A 541 115.05 -67.58 35.32
CA ILE A 541 114.75 -68.25 34.03
C ILE A 541 113.38 -68.92 34.05
N GLU A 542 112.99 -69.60 35.13
CA GLU A 542 111.65 -70.20 35.21
C GLU A 542 110.55 -69.13 35.31
N LYS A 543 110.77 -68.04 36.07
CA LYS A 543 109.81 -66.92 36.13
C LYS A 543 109.49 -66.35 34.75
N THR A 544 110.50 -66.19 33.88
CA THR A 544 110.30 -65.69 32.51
C THR A 544 109.55 -66.65 31.57
N LYS A 545 109.34 -67.92 31.94
CA LYS A 545 108.50 -68.85 31.15
C LYS A 545 107.02 -68.73 31.51
N GLU A 546 106.70 -68.59 32.79
CA GLU A 546 105.30 -68.49 33.24
C GLU A 546 104.64 -67.22 32.66
N GLU A 547 105.38 -66.10 32.65
CA GLU A 547 104.96 -64.83 32.02
C GLU A 547 104.78 -64.91 30.49
N LEU A 548 105.42 -65.88 29.82
CA LEU A 548 105.23 -66.13 28.40
C LEU A 548 103.93 -66.92 28.15
N LYS A 549 103.63 -67.90 29.00
CA LYS A 549 102.44 -68.76 28.88
C LYS A 549 101.13 -68.00 29.11
N GLU A 550 101.11 -67.07 30.08
CA GLU A 550 99.97 -66.18 30.32
C GLU A 550 99.60 -65.37 29.07
N LYS A 551 100.60 -64.98 28.25
CA LYS A 551 100.42 -64.24 26.98
C LYS A 551 99.83 -65.07 25.85
N GLU A 552 100.02 -66.38 25.86
CA GLU A 552 99.44 -67.28 24.84
C GLU A 552 97.95 -67.53 25.15
N GLU A 553 97.60 -67.75 26.42
CA GLU A 553 96.20 -67.93 26.87
C GLU A 553 95.33 -66.65 26.64
N ASP A 554 95.91 -65.46 26.85
CA ASP A 554 95.29 -64.15 26.51
C ASP A 554 94.92 -64.05 25.00
N TRP A 555 95.73 -64.63 24.11
CA TRP A 555 95.57 -64.49 22.66
C TRP A 555 94.44 -65.38 22.12
N GLU A 556 94.36 -66.64 22.58
CA GLU A 556 93.28 -67.56 22.23
C GLU A 556 91.90 -67.01 22.68
N PHE A 557 91.84 -66.40 23.86
CA PHE A 557 90.63 -65.73 24.33
C PHE A 557 90.16 -64.63 23.36
N GLN A 558 91.09 -63.81 22.86
CA GLN A 558 90.75 -62.71 21.95
C GLN A 558 90.31 -63.20 20.56
N GLU A 559 90.91 -64.26 20.02
CA GLU A 559 90.45 -64.85 18.75
C GLU A 559 89.02 -65.44 18.86
N SER A 560 88.68 -66.04 20.01
CA SER A 560 87.34 -66.56 20.29
C SER A 560 86.23 -65.47 20.24
N LEU A 561 86.57 -64.23 20.63
CA LEU A 561 85.66 -63.09 20.59
C LEU A 561 85.39 -62.62 19.15
N TYR A 562 86.42 -62.57 18.29
CA TYR A 562 86.26 -62.22 16.88
C TYR A 562 85.38 -63.25 16.16
N GLN A 563 85.64 -64.55 16.36
CA GLN A 563 84.85 -65.62 15.76
C GLN A 563 83.37 -65.54 16.19
N THR A 564 83.12 -65.27 17.47
CA THR A 564 81.77 -65.07 18.02
C THR A 564 81.05 -63.85 17.42
N LEU A 565 81.77 -62.76 17.16
CA LEU A 565 81.21 -61.54 16.57
C LEU A 565 80.79 -61.75 15.11
N VAL A 566 81.63 -62.42 14.30
CA VAL A 566 81.32 -62.76 12.90
C VAL A 566 80.07 -63.63 12.81
N VAL A 567 79.99 -64.67 13.65
CA VAL A 567 78.83 -65.58 13.70
C VAL A 567 77.54 -64.82 14.09
N LYS A 568 77.59 -63.93 15.09
CA LYS A 568 76.42 -63.09 15.45
C LYS A 568 76.02 -62.11 14.35
N HIS A 569 76.98 -61.54 13.63
CA HIS A 569 76.68 -60.64 12.51
C HIS A 569 75.91 -61.37 11.40
N GLY A 570 76.33 -62.60 11.05
CA GLY A 570 75.61 -63.45 10.09
C GLY A 570 74.13 -63.64 10.47
N TYR A 571 73.86 -64.17 11.68
CA TYR A 571 72.48 -64.37 12.16
C TYR A 571 71.62 -63.08 12.11
N THR A 572 72.16 -61.95 12.58
CA THR A 572 71.41 -60.68 12.57
C THR A 572 71.16 -60.11 11.17
N ASN A 573 72.03 -60.39 10.20
CA ASN A 573 71.77 -60.06 8.80
C ASN A 573 70.68 -60.97 8.21
N ASP A 574 70.71 -62.27 8.48
CA ASP A 574 69.74 -63.21 7.91
C ASP A 574 68.32 -62.96 8.45
N GLU A 575 68.18 -62.68 9.75
CA GLU A 575 66.92 -62.19 10.34
C GLU A 575 66.40 -60.92 9.65
N LEU A 576 67.29 -59.98 9.32
CA LEU A 576 66.94 -58.73 8.64
C LEU A 576 66.48 -58.97 7.20
N GLN A 577 67.14 -59.88 6.47
CA GLN A 577 66.74 -60.24 5.11
C GLN A 577 65.42 -61.01 5.10
N ASP A 578 65.19 -61.93 6.04
CA ASP A 578 63.93 -62.67 6.12
C ASP A 578 62.76 -61.77 6.54
N ALA A 579 62.98 -60.82 7.46
CA ALA A 579 62.01 -59.77 7.74
C ALA A 579 61.68 -58.92 6.49
N ARG A 580 62.68 -58.64 5.63
CA ARG A 580 62.47 -57.95 4.33
C ARG A 580 61.65 -58.80 3.36
N LYS A 581 61.97 -60.09 3.21
CA LYS A 581 61.26 -61.05 2.34
C LYS A 581 59.79 -61.20 2.75
N ALA A 582 59.54 -61.41 4.05
CA ALA A 582 58.20 -61.54 4.62
C ALA A 582 57.36 -60.26 4.42
N LEU A 583 57.97 -59.08 4.62
CA LEU A 583 57.33 -57.80 4.37
C LEU A 583 56.95 -57.62 2.89
N ILE A 584 57.87 -57.87 1.96
CA ILE A 584 57.62 -57.81 0.51
C ILE A 584 56.53 -58.81 0.09
N HIS A 585 56.53 -60.02 0.64
CA HIS A 585 55.46 -61.00 0.40
C HIS A 585 54.10 -60.47 0.86
N SER A 586 53.99 -60.02 2.11
CA SER A 586 52.73 -59.49 2.69
C SER A 586 52.19 -58.24 1.99
N MET A 587 53.06 -57.45 1.35
CA MET A 587 52.68 -56.22 0.64
C MET A 587 52.35 -56.44 -0.84
N ARG A 588 52.55 -57.65 -1.39
CA ARG A 588 52.25 -57.98 -2.80
C ARG A 588 50.76 -57.84 -3.15
N GLU A 589 49.86 -58.10 -2.20
CA GLU A 589 48.40 -58.05 -2.40
C GLU A 589 47.77 -56.68 -2.11
N LEU A 590 48.58 -55.68 -1.68
CA LEU A 590 48.06 -54.36 -1.34
C LEU A 590 47.89 -53.48 -2.59
N THR A 591 46.74 -52.84 -2.70
CA THR A 591 46.33 -52.12 -3.91
C THR A 591 47.24 -50.96 -4.29
N SER A 592 47.47 -50.82 -5.59
CA SER A 592 48.48 -49.97 -6.28
C SER A 592 48.32 -48.45 -6.14
N ARG A 593 47.56 -47.97 -5.15
CA ARG A 593 47.48 -46.54 -4.76
C ARG A 593 48.27 -46.23 -3.46
N ALA A 594 49.03 -47.21 -2.97
CA ALA A 594 49.95 -47.05 -1.84
C ALA A 594 51.20 -46.25 -2.24
N TYR A 595 51.69 -45.36 -1.37
CA TYR A 595 52.93 -44.63 -1.63
C TYR A 595 54.20 -45.37 -1.17
N ILE A 596 54.03 -46.42 -0.35
CA ILE A 596 55.03 -47.47 -0.11
C ILE A 596 54.38 -48.79 -0.49
N GLY A 597 55.04 -49.57 -1.33
CA GLY A 597 54.52 -50.82 -1.87
C GLY A 597 55.61 -51.69 -2.47
N VAL A 598 55.23 -52.76 -3.16
CA VAL A 598 56.19 -53.61 -3.90
C VAL A 598 56.30 -53.09 -5.33
N LYS A 599 57.50 -52.71 -5.76
CA LYS A 599 57.79 -52.50 -7.19
C LYS A 599 58.36 -53.79 -7.77
N ARG A 600 57.88 -54.19 -8.95
CA ARG A 600 58.48 -55.26 -9.76
C ARG A 600 59.62 -54.66 -10.59
N MET A 601 60.85 -54.73 -10.08
CA MET A 601 62.02 -54.16 -10.75
C MET A 601 62.30 -54.92 -12.04
N GLY A 602 62.37 -54.18 -13.15
CA GLY A 602 62.58 -54.77 -14.47
C GLY A 602 61.33 -55.36 -15.14
N ALA A 603 60.13 -55.13 -14.61
CA ALA A 603 58.90 -55.43 -15.33
C ALA A 603 58.66 -54.40 -16.45
N LEU A 604 58.28 -54.88 -17.63
CA LEU A 604 57.92 -54.04 -18.76
C LEU A 604 56.60 -53.27 -18.48
N ASP A 605 56.51 -52.00 -18.87
CA ASP A 605 55.22 -51.27 -18.85
C ASP A 605 54.46 -51.57 -20.13
N GLU A 606 53.27 -52.15 -20.00
CA GLU A 606 52.40 -52.52 -21.13
C GLU A 606 51.76 -51.31 -21.82
N LYS A 607 51.66 -50.14 -21.14
CA LYS A 607 50.88 -48.99 -21.66
C LYS A 607 51.35 -48.45 -23.01
N PRO A 608 52.67 -48.30 -23.30
CA PRO A 608 53.12 -47.85 -24.62
C PRO A 608 52.72 -48.83 -25.73
N PHE A 609 52.78 -50.14 -25.47
CA PHE A 609 52.34 -51.18 -26.40
C PHE A 609 50.81 -51.13 -26.62
N GLN A 610 50.03 -51.00 -25.54
CA GLN A 610 48.56 -50.85 -25.63
C GLN A 610 48.15 -49.59 -26.41
N LYS A 611 48.86 -48.47 -26.23
CA LYS A 611 48.66 -47.24 -27.00
C LYS A 611 49.02 -47.46 -28.47
N LEU A 612 50.22 -47.94 -28.76
CA LEU A 612 50.70 -48.20 -30.12
C LEU A 612 49.76 -49.16 -30.88
N ALA A 613 49.30 -50.22 -30.22
CA ALA A 613 48.40 -51.18 -30.84
C ALA A 613 47.01 -50.57 -31.14
N LYS A 614 46.50 -49.70 -30.26
CA LYS A 614 45.24 -48.95 -30.48
C LYS A 614 45.36 -47.85 -31.55
N GLU A 615 46.58 -47.45 -31.90
CA GLU A 615 46.87 -46.56 -33.04
C GLU A 615 47.11 -47.34 -34.36
N LYS A 616 47.53 -48.61 -34.31
CA LYS A 616 47.87 -49.44 -35.48
C LYS A 616 46.85 -50.50 -35.90
N TYR A 617 46.02 -51.02 -35.00
CA TYR A 617 45.14 -52.18 -35.24
C TYR A 617 43.66 -51.86 -34.94
N PRO A 618 42.70 -52.64 -35.50
CA PRO A 618 41.28 -52.53 -35.16
C PRO A 618 41.05 -52.72 -33.66
N ALA A 619 40.06 -52.02 -33.09
CA ALA A 619 39.82 -52.02 -31.64
C ALA A 619 39.49 -53.41 -31.04
N GLU A 620 39.05 -54.36 -31.86
CA GLU A 620 38.77 -55.75 -31.47
C GLU A 620 40.05 -56.60 -31.36
N GLU A 621 41.08 -56.30 -32.15
CA GLU A 621 42.37 -57.02 -32.16
C GLU A 621 43.46 -56.28 -31.36
N ALA A 622 43.31 -54.97 -31.14
CA ALA A 622 44.36 -54.11 -30.60
C ALA A 622 44.86 -54.50 -29.20
N ASP A 623 43.99 -55.01 -28.32
CA ASP A 623 44.42 -55.47 -26.99
C ASP A 623 45.13 -56.84 -27.05
N GLU A 624 44.80 -57.72 -28.00
CA GLU A 624 45.55 -58.96 -28.25
C GLU A 624 46.92 -58.66 -28.88
N LYS A 625 46.97 -57.76 -29.87
CA LYS A 625 48.23 -57.33 -30.52
C LYS A 625 49.15 -56.56 -29.56
N ALA A 626 48.60 -55.83 -28.59
CA ALA A 626 49.39 -55.27 -27.50
C ALA A 626 50.02 -56.38 -26.63
N ALA A 627 49.26 -57.41 -26.28
CA ALA A 627 49.75 -58.53 -25.46
C ALA A 627 50.82 -59.38 -26.16
N GLU A 628 50.66 -59.64 -27.48
CA GLU A 628 51.68 -60.29 -28.31
C GLU A 628 53.01 -59.53 -28.28
N LEU A 629 52.97 -58.22 -28.56
CA LEU A 629 54.16 -57.37 -28.58
C LEU A 629 54.81 -57.23 -27.20
N CYS A 630 54.01 -57.09 -26.13
CA CYS A 630 54.52 -57.12 -24.75
C CYS A 630 55.24 -58.43 -24.44
N SER A 631 54.65 -59.57 -24.82
CA SER A 631 55.20 -60.90 -24.51
C SER A 631 56.52 -61.15 -25.24
N LEU A 632 56.61 -60.78 -26.53
CA LEU A 632 57.85 -60.89 -27.32
C LEU A 632 59.01 -60.10 -26.69
N TRP A 633 58.74 -58.87 -26.23
CA TRP A 633 59.78 -58.04 -25.61
C TRP A 633 60.08 -58.40 -24.16
N GLU A 634 59.11 -58.93 -23.41
CA GLU A 634 59.32 -59.53 -22.07
C GLU A 634 60.17 -60.81 -22.16
N GLU A 635 60.01 -61.61 -23.22
CA GLU A 635 60.86 -62.76 -23.56
C GLU A 635 62.28 -62.32 -23.95
N HIS A 636 62.44 -61.36 -24.85
CA HIS A 636 63.76 -60.80 -25.18
C HIS A 636 64.46 -60.20 -23.94
N LEU A 637 63.74 -59.50 -23.06
CA LEU A 637 64.28 -59.01 -21.79
C LEU A 637 64.63 -60.14 -20.79
N GLY A 638 64.15 -61.36 -21.01
CA GLY A 638 64.48 -62.56 -20.22
C GLY A 638 65.61 -63.40 -20.82
N ASP A 639 65.93 -63.21 -22.10
CA ASP A 639 66.99 -63.92 -22.82
C ASP A 639 68.38 -63.61 -22.26
N SER A 640 69.03 -64.60 -21.66
CA SER A 640 70.38 -64.47 -21.13
C SER A 640 71.49 -64.49 -22.19
N ALA A 641 71.16 -64.69 -23.48
CA ALA A 641 72.08 -64.44 -24.58
C ALA A 641 72.12 -62.95 -24.99
N TRP A 642 71.03 -62.19 -24.82
CA TRP A 642 70.95 -60.80 -25.27
C TRP A 642 71.44 -59.80 -24.21
N HIS A 643 72.60 -59.19 -24.47
CA HIS A 643 73.29 -58.29 -23.55
C HIS A 643 73.66 -56.94 -24.19
N PRO A 644 72.68 -56.04 -24.50
CA PRO A 644 72.92 -54.73 -25.11
C PRO A 644 73.39 -53.68 -24.08
N ILE A 645 74.35 -54.04 -23.23
CA ILE A 645 74.96 -53.21 -22.18
C ILE A 645 76.48 -53.31 -22.33
N LYS A 646 77.15 -52.16 -22.45
CA LYS A 646 78.60 -52.04 -22.60
C LYS A 646 79.24 -51.40 -21.36
N VAL A 647 80.36 -51.97 -20.90
CA VAL A 647 81.15 -51.41 -19.80
C VAL A 647 82.06 -50.32 -20.36
N VAL A 648 81.89 -49.09 -19.88
CA VAL A 648 82.71 -47.92 -20.25
C VAL A 648 83.45 -47.44 -19.00
N VAL A 649 84.78 -47.35 -19.07
CA VAL A 649 85.59 -46.81 -17.97
C VAL A 649 85.61 -45.28 -18.07
N LYS A 650 85.12 -44.60 -17.04
CA LYS A 650 85.18 -43.14 -16.89
C LYS A 650 85.74 -42.83 -15.50
N ASP A 651 86.79 -42.02 -15.44
CA ASP A 651 87.47 -41.59 -14.20
C ASP A 651 87.89 -42.77 -13.31
N GLY A 652 88.52 -43.79 -13.91
CA GLY A 652 89.00 -44.99 -13.20
C GLY A 652 87.91 -45.94 -12.68
N THR A 653 86.63 -45.60 -12.81
CA THR A 653 85.50 -46.49 -12.49
C THR A 653 84.88 -47.07 -13.75
N ALA A 654 84.74 -48.39 -13.78
CA ALA A 654 83.92 -49.09 -14.77
C ALA A 654 82.43 -48.76 -14.52
N LYS A 655 81.70 -48.37 -15.57
CA LYS A 655 80.27 -48.06 -15.51
C LYS A 655 79.55 -48.74 -16.67
N GLU A 656 78.39 -49.32 -16.41
CA GLU A 656 77.59 -50.02 -17.40
C GLU A 656 76.61 -49.04 -18.08
N GLU A 657 76.75 -48.87 -19.39
CA GLU A 657 75.94 -47.98 -20.22
C GLU A 657 75.24 -48.81 -21.32
N LEU A 658 74.07 -48.36 -21.80
CA LEU A 658 73.36 -49.08 -22.87
C LEU A 658 74.14 -49.01 -24.18
N ASN A 659 74.07 -50.09 -24.98
CA ASN A 659 74.56 -50.06 -26.34
C ASN A 659 73.47 -49.60 -27.32
N GLU A 660 73.41 -48.29 -27.61
CA GLU A 660 72.46 -47.72 -28.60
C GLU A 660 72.75 -48.15 -30.05
N GLU A 661 73.83 -48.92 -30.26
CA GLU A 661 74.21 -49.59 -31.52
C GLU A 661 73.72 -51.06 -31.61
N ASP A 662 73.00 -51.57 -30.60
CA ASP A 662 72.41 -52.92 -30.67
C ASP A 662 71.28 -52.99 -31.70
N GLU A 663 71.35 -53.99 -32.60
CA GLU A 663 70.45 -54.13 -33.74
C GLU A 663 68.99 -54.24 -33.31
N LYS A 664 68.67 -55.08 -32.31
CA LYS A 664 67.31 -55.23 -31.77
C LYS A 664 66.79 -53.94 -31.15
N LEU A 665 67.62 -53.19 -30.42
CA LEU A 665 67.25 -51.89 -29.86
C LEU A 665 67.00 -50.82 -30.95
N GLN A 666 67.70 -50.87 -32.08
CA GLN A 666 67.44 -49.97 -33.21
C GLN A 666 66.18 -50.35 -33.99
N GLU A 667 65.93 -51.64 -34.23
CA GLU A 667 64.69 -52.13 -34.86
C GLU A 667 63.46 -51.80 -34.01
N LEU A 668 63.51 -52.08 -32.70
CA LEU A 668 62.51 -51.67 -31.70
C LEU A 668 62.12 -50.18 -31.83
N ARG A 669 63.13 -49.31 -31.88
CA ARG A 669 62.95 -47.85 -31.94
C ARG A 669 62.34 -47.39 -33.26
N LYS A 670 62.69 -48.08 -34.36
CA LYS A 670 62.22 -47.81 -35.73
C LYS A 670 60.79 -48.30 -35.97
N GLU A 671 60.41 -49.45 -35.43
CA GLU A 671 59.12 -50.09 -35.70
C GLU A 671 58.05 -49.80 -34.66
N LEU A 672 58.41 -49.80 -33.36
CA LEU A 672 57.49 -49.61 -32.24
C LEU A 672 57.59 -48.21 -31.61
N GLY A 673 58.64 -47.44 -31.93
CA GLY A 673 58.76 -46.02 -31.59
C GLY A 673 59.32 -45.72 -30.20
N GLU A 674 59.57 -44.44 -29.95
CA GLU A 674 60.32 -43.93 -28.79
C GLU A 674 59.68 -44.29 -27.43
N GLU A 675 58.35 -44.28 -27.33
CA GLU A 675 57.66 -44.60 -26.06
C GLU A 675 57.81 -46.07 -25.67
N VAL A 676 57.89 -46.97 -26.66
CA VAL A 676 58.13 -48.40 -26.43
C VAL A 676 59.62 -48.67 -26.19
N TYR A 677 60.51 -48.03 -26.96
CA TYR A 677 61.95 -48.05 -26.74
C TYR A 677 62.33 -47.62 -25.31
N ALA A 678 61.74 -46.54 -24.81
CA ALA A 678 61.95 -46.07 -23.44
C ALA A 678 61.50 -47.09 -22.37
N ALA A 679 60.37 -47.79 -22.60
CA ALA A 679 59.88 -48.80 -21.66
C ALA A 679 60.78 -50.05 -21.59
N VAL A 680 61.18 -50.58 -22.75
CA VAL A 680 62.09 -51.75 -22.83
C VAL A 680 63.46 -51.42 -22.24
N THR A 681 64.06 -50.27 -22.61
CA THR A 681 65.39 -49.89 -22.11
C THR A 681 65.40 -49.55 -20.62
N GLN A 682 64.29 -49.05 -20.05
CA GLN A 682 64.13 -48.90 -18.60
C GLN A 682 64.01 -50.26 -17.89
N ALA A 683 63.19 -51.18 -18.41
CA ALA A 683 63.04 -52.51 -17.84
C ALA A 683 64.38 -53.29 -17.86
N LEU A 684 65.14 -53.19 -18.96
CA LEU A 684 66.47 -53.78 -19.10
C LEU A 684 67.47 -53.26 -18.04
N LYS A 685 67.53 -51.94 -17.85
CA LYS A 685 68.38 -51.31 -16.81
C LYS A 685 68.05 -51.83 -15.41
N GLU A 686 66.77 -51.92 -15.08
CA GLU A 686 66.32 -52.42 -13.77
C GLU A 686 66.57 -53.93 -13.60
N ARG A 687 66.47 -54.76 -14.65
CA ARG A 687 66.91 -56.17 -14.59
C ARG A 687 68.40 -56.25 -14.26
N ASN A 688 69.20 -55.37 -14.86
CA ASN A 688 70.65 -55.35 -14.69
C ASN A 688 71.07 -54.93 -13.27
N GLU A 689 70.55 -53.80 -12.76
CA GLU A 689 70.89 -53.27 -11.42
C GLU A 689 70.44 -54.21 -10.28
N TYR A 690 69.32 -54.93 -10.42
CA TYR A 690 68.74 -55.75 -9.35
C TYR A 690 69.06 -57.24 -9.49
N ASN A 691 69.44 -57.72 -10.67
CA ASN A 691 69.59 -59.14 -10.99
C ASN A 691 70.42 -59.40 -12.28
N GLY A 692 71.57 -58.74 -12.44
CA GLY A 692 72.36 -58.79 -13.68
C GLY A 692 72.72 -60.19 -14.19
N SER A 693 72.89 -61.18 -13.29
CA SER A 693 73.15 -62.57 -13.65
C SER A 693 71.90 -63.42 -13.89
N GLY A 694 70.76 -63.10 -13.26
CA GLY A 694 69.55 -63.91 -13.32
C GLY A 694 68.48 -63.39 -14.29
N ARG A 695 68.53 -62.11 -14.70
CA ARG A 695 67.61 -61.37 -15.61
C ARG A 695 66.10 -61.39 -15.24
N TYR A 696 65.64 -62.23 -14.32
CA TYR A 696 64.25 -62.28 -13.85
C TYR A 696 63.86 -61.07 -13.00
N ILE A 697 62.58 -60.72 -13.03
CA ILE A 697 61.98 -59.59 -12.30
C ILE A 697 62.08 -59.76 -10.79
N VAL A 698 62.69 -58.81 -10.09
CA VAL A 698 62.84 -58.81 -8.63
C VAL A 698 61.75 -57.96 -7.96
N PRO A 699 60.95 -58.50 -7.03
CA PRO A 699 60.04 -57.69 -6.20
C PRO A 699 60.84 -56.98 -5.09
N GLU A 700 60.86 -55.65 -5.10
CA GLU A 700 61.58 -54.81 -4.13
C GLU A 700 60.59 -53.92 -3.35
N LEU A 701 60.91 -53.61 -2.10
CA LEU A 701 60.13 -52.66 -1.30
C LEU A 701 60.47 -51.23 -1.75
N TRP A 702 59.48 -50.47 -2.23
CA TRP A 702 59.68 -49.20 -2.92
C TRP A 702 58.88 -48.05 -2.29
N ASN A 703 59.49 -46.86 -2.22
CA ASN A 703 58.84 -45.60 -1.86
C ASN A 703 58.54 -44.83 -3.17
N PHE A 704 57.29 -44.84 -3.61
CA PHE A 704 56.84 -44.22 -4.86
C PHE A 704 56.76 -42.68 -4.81
N ARG A 705 56.98 -42.05 -3.64
CA ARG A 705 57.10 -40.57 -3.53
C ARG A 705 58.52 -40.08 -3.73
N GLU A 706 59.48 -40.82 -3.21
CA GLU A 706 60.92 -40.48 -3.27
C GLU A 706 61.65 -41.26 -4.38
N ASN A 707 60.93 -42.16 -5.06
CA ASN A 707 61.41 -43.04 -6.12
C ASN A 707 62.72 -43.80 -5.78
N ARG A 708 62.74 -44.42 -4.59
CA ARG A 708 63.88 -45.19 -4.07
C ARG A 708 63.43 -46.48 -3.39
N LYS A 709 64.40 -47.38 -3.13
CA LYS A 709 64.24 -48.49 -2.19
C LYS A 709 63.74 -47.95 -0.83
N ALA A 710 62.72 -48.59 -0.28
CA ALA A 710 62.18 -48.31 1.05
C ALA A 710 62.79 -49.24 2.08
N THR A 711 62.92 -48.75 3.31
CA THR A 711 63.39 -49.52 4.46
C THR A 711 62.27 -50.37 5.07
N ILE A 712 62.65 -51.44 5.77
CA ILE A 712 61.70 -52.31 6.51
C ILE A 712 60.86 -51.47 7.49
N LYS A 713 61.49 -50.49 8.16
CA LYS A 713 60.85 -49.53 9.07
C LYS A 713 59.75 -48.72 8.39
N GLU A 714 59.98 -48.23 7.18
CA GLU A 714 58.99 -47.49 6.39
C GLU A 714 57.78 -48.37 6.03
N GLY A 715 58.01 -49.60 5.56
CA GLY A 715 56.93 -50.54 5.22
C GLY A 715 56.10 -50.97 6.43
N VAL A 716 56.74 -51.29 7.56
CA VAL A 716 56.04 -51.63 8.82
C VAL A 716 55.20 -50.46 9.33
N VAL A 717 55.73 -49.23 9.30
CA VAL A 717 54.97 -48.02 9.67
C VAL A 717 53.78 -47.80 8.72
N TYR A 718 53.94 -48.04 7.42
CA TYR A 718 52.85 -47.97 6.44
C TYR A 718 51.74 -48.99 6.71
N LEU A 719 52.10 -50.25 6.98
CA LEU A 719 51.15 -51.32 7.35
C LEU A 719 50.39 -50.98 8.64
N LEU A 720 51.10 -50.57 9.70
CA LEU A 720 50.49 -50.21 10.99
C LEU A 720 49.49 -49.05 10.85
N ASN A 721 49.80 -48.05 10.02
CA ASN A 721 48.89 -46.93 9.79
C ASN A 721 47.70 -47.31 8.89
N SER A 722 47.92 -48.15 7.89
CA SER A 722 46.84 -48.72 7.05
C SER A 722 45.86 -49.56 7.87
N TRP A 723 46.37 -50.37 8.81
CA TRP A 723 45.56 -51.14 9.76
C TRP A 723 44.76 -50.23 10.70
N LYS A 724 45.39 -49.20 11.28
CA LYS A 724 44.69 -48.19 12.12
C LYS A 724 43.53 -47.51 11.37
N GLN A 725 43.68 -47.24 10.07
CA GLN A 725 42.61 -46.64 9.25
C GLN A 725 41.47 -47.61 8.95
N LYS A 726 41.77 -48.91 8.74
CA LYS A 726 40.77 -49.95 8.47
C LYS A 726 40.02 -50.44 9.73
N LYS A 727 40.47 -50.11 10.95
CA LYS A 727 39.75 -50.46 12.17
C LYS A 727 38.38 -49.76 12.24
N PRO A 728 37.27 -50.48 12.50
CA PRO A 728 35.98 -49.86 12.78
C PRO A 728 36.08 -48.90 13.96
N LYS A 729 35.64 -47.64 13.78
CA LYS A 729 35.54 -46.69 14.89
C LYS A 729 34.43 -47.18 15.84
N PRO A 730 34.64 -47.17 17.17
CA PRO A 730 33.61 -47.59 18.11
C PRO A 730 32.38 -46.68 17.97
N LYS A 731 31.21 -47.27 17.80
CA LYS A 731 29.93 -46.53 17.88
C LYS A 731 29.85 -45.91 19.28
N ARG A 732 29.80 -44.58 19.36
CA ARG A 732 29.48 -43.90 20.62
C ARG A 732 28.08 -44.33 21.05
N ARG A 733 27.97 -44.77 22.30
CA ARG A 733 26.71 -44.74 23.06
C ARG A 733 26.46 -43.32 23.55
#